data_AF-A0A4P6M409-F1
#
_entry.id   AF-A0A4P6M409-F1
#
_cell.length_a   1.000
_cell.length_b   1.000
_cell.length_c   1.000
_cell.angle_alpha   90.00
_cell.angle_beta   90.00
_cell.angle_gamma   90.00
#
_symmetry.space_group_name_H-M   'P 1'
#
loop_
_entity.id
_entity.type
_entity.pdbx_description
1 polymer ?
#
loop_
_entity_poly.entity_id
_entity_poly.type
_entity_poly.pdbx_seq_one_letter_code
_entity_poly.pdbx_strand_id
1 'polypeptide(L)'
;MVKTSMDYRRAVVQDRIFHVRAVMRFPDGTETVLTNTELMADGLTIKTGVSSTDSFDIGSASIGECTLRLDNTDGRFNTYDFEGAVINISIGLQLSEDKIEWIPKGIYTAEPGKFTGAVISVTAYDNMAKFDQPYIDSRLKYPATLGQIVSDVCSVCGVVQASADFPNRNYSVKERPTDEALTFRQVLTWVGQISCRYWKCDAFGRLTSGWYDTAVFGRHNGMDGGSFDDGTPSYKTGDSADSGSFLPWTEGDGLDGGTFESLQDYHHLYALNSINVATDDVVITGIKVTEAQDTTTQDAPASYMTGVEGYVLEVKDNDLIRKGNGKAVADYLGGYLIGMKFRPVSVSCLSDPAIEAGDPAIVTDFKQNTYKCYVTNTTYQTGNHQSVSCDAKTPARNSASRFTEATQAFVKAKKNTKVQINEYNKAVQALTSLITQSFGVYKTEEKLEDGSTIFYMHNKPALEESDTIWKMTANAFAVSTDGGKTWNAGMDSQGNAVVNVLSAIGIRFDWAKGGTLTLGGENNTNGVLRILNASGKEIGVWDKNGVRASNVDLEGTFSNVGNQGYGMKIDDNHIQFYQSGKRMASLTASAVRALDGSYLGADFFFEAFGNSNNSITFMAHNADQGNPRQLLKITEDGIIGKFKSGKTGTAEFSDGSWLKFNGGVLIGGKTASGSTF
;
A
#
# COMPACT_ATOMS: atom_id res chain seq x y z
N MET A 1 25.66 -15.65 -6.97
CA MET A 1 25.40 -16.82 -7.83
C MET A 1 25.81 -18.11 -7.17
N VAL A 2 24.97 -19.13 -7.34
CA VAL A 2 25.26 -20.53 -6.96
C VAL A 2 26.32 -21.08 -7.90
N LYS A 3 27.37 -21.71 -7.34
CA LYS A 3 28.40 -22.38 -8.14
C LYS A 3 27.90 -23.76 -8.55
N THR A 4 27.77 -23.99 -9.85
CA THR A 4 27.37 -25.28 -10.45
C THR A 4 28.52 -25.90 -11.24
N SER A 5 28.50 -27.22 -11.43
CA SER A 5 29.51 -27.90 -12.25
C SER A 5 29.35 -27.60 -13.75
N MET A 6 30.39 -27.91 -14.53
CA MET A 6 30.31 -27.83 -16.00
C MET A 6 29.30 -28.83 -16.58
N ASP A 7 29.13 -29.99 -15.93
CA ASP A 7 28.16 -30.99 -16.35
C ASP A 7 26.73 -30.47 -16.18
N TYR A 8 26.45 -29.80 -15.05
CA TYR A 8 25.17 -29.14 -14.80
C TYR A 8 24.81 -28.15 -15.90
N ARG A 9 25.74 -27.28 -16.29
CA ARG A 9 25.49 -26.23 -17.28
C ARG A 9 25.23 -26.78 -18.68
N ARG A 10 25.87 -27.90 -19.02
CA ARG A 10 25.61 -28.60 -20.28
C ARG A 10 24.24 -29.28 -20.26
N ALA A 11 23.85 -29.86 -19.12
CA ALA A 11 22.57 -30.55 -18.97
C ALA A 11 21.38 -29.57 -18.87
N VAL A 12 21.54 -28.43 -18.20
CA VAL A 12 20.44 -27.48 -17.93
C VAL A 12 19.89 -26.83 -19.22
N VAL A 13 20.65 -26.80 -20.30
CA VAL A 13 20.19 -26.26 -21.59
C VAL A 13 19.57 -27.31 -22.52
N GLN A 14 19.53 -28.59 -22.11
CA GLN A 14 18.96 -29.72 -22.86
C GLN A 14 17.59 -30.13 -22.28
N ASP A 15 17.14 -31.36 -22.54
CA ASP A 15 16.00 -31.95 -21.84
C ASP A 15 16.37 -32.18 -20.37
N ARG A 16 15.65 -31.52 -19.46
CA ARG A 16 15.94 -31.51 -18.02
C ARG A 16 14.96 -32.35 -17.25
N ILE A 17 15.48 -33.14 -16.32
CA ILE A 17 14.68 -33.80 -15.29
C ILE A 17 15.12 -33.22 -13.95
N PHE A 18 14.20 -32.54 -13.28
CA PHE A 18 14.42 -31.99 -11.95
C PHE A 18 13.82 -32.89 -10.87
N HIS A 19 14.63 -33.17 -9.86
CA HIS A 19 14.25 -33.92 -8.68
C HIS A 19 14.08 -32.98 -7.49
N VAL A 20 12.99 -33.13 -6.77
CA VAL A 20 12.76 -32.42 -5.51
C VAL A 20 13.15 -33.35 -4.36
N ARG A 21 13.85 -32.78 -3.38
CA ARG A 21 14.06 -33.40 -2.08
C ARG A 21 13.70 -32.38 -1.00
N ALA A 22 12.57 -32.59 -0.35
CA ALA A 22 12.14 -31.79 0.79
C ALA A 22 12.14 -32.65 2.05
N VAL A 23 13.12 -32.45 2.92
CA VAL A 23 13.20 -33.13 4.22
C VAL A 23 12.40 -32.32 5.22
N MET A 24 11.26 -32.86 5.66
CA MET A 24 10.33 -32.22 6.58
C MET A 24 10.45 -32.84 7.96
N ARG A 25 10.78 -32.01 8.96
CA ARG A 25 10.88 -32.41 10.35
C ARG A 25 9.80 -31.71 11.17
N PHE A 26 8.95 -32.50 11.81
CA PHE A 26 7.84 -32.02 12.62
C PHE A 26 8.28 -31.65 14.04
N PRO A 27 7.49 -30.84 14.77
CA PRO A 27 7.80 -30.45 16.15
C PRO A 27 7.93 -31.62 17.13
N ASP A 28 7.25 -32.74 16.87
CA ASP A 28 7.33 -33.98 17.67
C ASP A 28 8.62 -34.79 17.42
N GLY A 29 9.48 -34.34 16.50
CA GLY A 29 10.73 -34.98 16.13
C GLY A 29 10.61 -36.01 15.01
N THR A 30 9.40 -36.28 14.49
CA THR A 30 9.22 -37.13 13.31
C THR A 30 9.78 -36.47 12.06
N GLU A 31 10.29 -37.27 11.13
CA GLU A 31 10.87 -36.80 9.87
C GLU A 31 10.30 -37.57 8.69
N THR A 32 9.91 -36.83 7.65
CA THR A 32 9.41 -37.37 6.38
C THR A 32 10.21 -36.74 5.24
N VAL A 33 10.60 -37.55 4.25
CA VAL A 33 11.27 -37.06 3.05
C VAL A 33 10.25 -37.08 1.91
N LEU A 34 10.01 -35.91 1.33
CA LEU A 34 9.14 -35.74 0.18
C LEU A 34 9.97 -35.63 -1.10
N THR A 35 9.58 -36.40 -2.10
CA THR A 35 10.16 -36.42 -3.44
C THR A 35 9.11 -36.10 -4.49
N ASN A 36 9.45 -36.14 -5.78
CA ASN A 36 8.49 -35.94 -6.86
C ASN A 36 7.29 -36.92 -6.79
N THR A 37 7.43 -38.08 -6.13
CA THR A 37 6.36 -39.08 -6.00
C THR A 37 5.23 -38.64 -5.07
N GLU A 38 5.55 -37.87 -4.03
CA GLU A 38 4.57 -37.37 -3.06
C GLU A 38 3.99 -35.99 -3.46
N LEU A 39 4.55 -35.37 -4.50
CA LEU A 39 4.20 -34.03 -4.92
C LEU A 39 3.35 -34.05 -6.19
N MET A 40 2.46 -33.06 -6.31
CA MET A 40 1.82 -32.76 -7.59
C MET A 40 2.87 -32.39 -8.65
N ALA A 41 2.52 -32.44 -9.93
CA ALA A 41 3.44 -32.08 -11.03
C ALA A 41 4.01 -30.65 -10.88
N ASP A 42 3.24 -29.74 -10.29
CA ASP A 42 3.62 -28.36 -9.98
C ASP A 42 3.90 -28.16 -8.47
N GLY A 43 4.26 -29.25 -7.79
CA GLY A 43 4.13 -29.42 -6.34
C GLY A 43 5.19 -28.75 -5.48
N LEU A 44 6.16 -28.04 -6.07
CA LEU A 44 7.08 -27.17 -5.35
C LEU A 44 7.16 -25.81 -6.04
N THR A 45 6.88 -24.75 -5.30
CA THR A 45 7.09 -23.35 -5.69
C THR A 45 7.97 -22.65 -4.66
N ILE A 46 9.02 -21.95 -5.10
CA ILE A 46 9.92 -21.17 -4.25
C ILE A 46 9.95 -19.74 -4.76
N LYS A 47 9.63 -18.78 -3.90
CA LYS A 47 9.69 -17.34 -4.18
C LYS A 47 10.76 -16.70 -3.31
N THR A 48 11.65 -15.96 -3.94
CA THR A 48 12.68 -15.19 -3.25
C THR A 48 12.78 -13.80 -3.83
N GLY A 49 13.15 -12.83 -2.99
CA GLY A 49 13.25 -11.43 -3.38
C GLY A 49 14.29 -10.69 -2.56
N VAL A 50 14.86 -9.65 -3.15
CA VAL A 50 15.78 -8.68 -2.52
C VAL A 50 15.33 -7.23 -2.75
N SER A 51 14.14 -7.04 -3.34
CA SER A 51 13.41 -5.78 -3.45
C SER A 51 11.91 -6.04 -3.45
N SER A 52 11.10 -5.04 -3.13
CA SER A 52 9.64 -5.08 -3.28
C SER A 52 9.24 -5.03 -4.76
N THR A 53 8.02 -5.44 -5.06
CA THR A 53 7.46 -5.37 -6.42
C THR A 53 7.43 -3.93 -6.93
N ASP A 54 7.77 -3.73 -8.21
CA ASP A 54 7.85 -2.41 -8.87
C ASP A 54 8.84 -1.40 -8.23
N SER A 55 9.75 -1.82 -7.35
CA SER A 55 10.79 -0.96 -6.77
C SER A 55 12.16 -1.61 -6.72
N PHE A 56 13.18 -0.75 -6.78
CA PHE A 56 14.57 -1.14 -6.55
C PHE A 56 14.95 -0.65 -5.15
N ASP A 57 14.93 -1.55 -4.18
CA ASP A 57 15.03 -1.18 -2.77
C ASP A 57 16.48 -1.27 -2.26
N ILE A 58 16.81 -0.37 -1.34
CA ILE A 58 18.04 -0.42 -0.55
C ILE A 58 17.65 -0.89 0.84
N GLY A 59 18.35 -1.87 1.40
CA GLY A 59 18.03 -2.39 2.72
C GLY A 59 16.89 -3.40 2.78
N SER A 60 16.46 -3.98 1.66
CA SER A 60 15.37 -4.95 1.70
C SER A 60 15.70 -6.14 2.62
N ALA A 61 14.69 -6.62 3.34
CA ALA A 61 14.71 -7.82 4.15
C ALA A 61 13.43 -8.62 3.85
N SER A 62 13.35 -9.18 2.64
CA SER A 62 12.18 -9.91 2.14
C SER A 62 12.16 -11.34 2.67
N ILE A 63 10.97 -11.80 3.05
CA ILE A 63 10.74 -13.19 3.48
C ILE A 63 10.67 -14.09 2.25
N GLY A 64 11.48 -15.15 2.24
CA GLY A 64 11.38 -16.21 1.24
C GLY A 64 10.17 -17.11 1.53
N GLU A 65 9.42 -17.47 0.49
CA GLU A 65 8.24 -18.34 0.60
C GLU A 65 8.47 -19.63 -0.18
N CYS A 66 8.15 -20.76 0.43
CA CYS A 66 8.03 -22.04 -0.22
C CYS A 66 6.58 -22.53 -0.12
N THR A 67 6.05 -23.09 -1.20
CA THR A 67 4.77 -23.82 -1.19
C THR A 67 4.98 -25.23 -1.71
N LEU A 68 4.57 -26.22 -0.92
CA LEU A 68 4.49 -27.63 -1.31
C LEU A 68 3.03 -28.02 -1.56
N ARG A 69 2.75 -28.70 -2.68
CA ARG A 69 1.44 -29.30 -2.95
C ARG A 69 1.59 -30.82 -2.96
N LEU A 70 1.08 -31.45 -1.90
CA LEU A 70 1.18 -32.88 -1.66
C LEU A 70 -0.01 -33.60 -2.30
N ASP A 71 0.25 -34.72 -2.98
CA ASP A 71 -0.80 -35.65 -3.37
C ASP A 71 -1.28 -36.42 -2.13
N ASN A 72 -2.54 -36.21 -1.78
CA ASN A 72 -3.19 -36.80 -0.63
C ASN A 72 -4.46 -37.57 -1.04
N THR A 73 -4.48 -38.12 -2.25
CA THR A 73 -5.62 -38.88 -2.78
C THR A 73 -5.99 -40.10 -1.91
N ASP A 74 -5.00 -40.71 -1.25
CA ASP A 74 -5.17 -41.84 -0.33
C ASP A 74 -5.31 -41.43 1.15
N GLY A 75 -5.28 -40.13 1.45
CA GLY A 75 -5.37 -39.60 2.81
C GLY A 75 -4.12 -39.81 3.68
N ARG A 76 -2.98 -40.21 3.12
CA ARG A 76 -1.74 -40.52 3.87
C ARG A 76 -1.23 -39.37 4.75
N PHE A 77 -1.55 -38.13 4.41
CA PHE A 77 -1.06 -36.93 5.08
C PHE A 77 -2.06 -36.33 6.08
N ASN A 78 -3.26 -36.90 6.22
CA ASN A 78 -4.33 -36.34 7.06
C ASN A 78 -4.02 -36.30 8.56
N THR A 79 -3.10 -37.15 9.03
CA THR A 79 -2.74 -37.26 10.44
C THR A 79 -1.60 -36.33 10.85
N TYR A 80 -0.96 -35.66 9.88
CA TYR A 80 0.17 -34.77 10.15
C TYR A 80 -0.31 -33.36 10.47
N ASP A 81 0.25 -32.79 11.53
CA ASP A 81 0.16 -31.35 11.81
C ASP A 81 1.39 -30.66 11.21
N PHE A 82 1.16 -29.85 10.18
CA PHE A 82 2.24 -29.15 9.47
C PHE A 82 2.70 -27.88 10.18
N GLU A 83 1.95 -27.37 11.17
CA GLU A 83 2.30 -26.13 11.85
C GLU A 83 3.67 -26.24 12.55
N GLY A 84 4.58 -25.33 12.22
CA GLY A 84 5.93 -25.30 12.79
C GLY A 84 6.90 -26.36 12.25
N ALA A 85 6.49 -27.18 11.28
CA ALA A 85 7.39 -28.15 10.65
C ALA A 85 8.54 -27.44 9.90
N VAL A 86 9.76 -27.92 10.06
CA VAL A 86 10.96 -27.38 9.41
C VAL A 86 11.24 -28.18 8.13
N ILE A 87 11.29 -27.51 7.00
CA ILE A 87 11.46 -28.09 5.67
C ILE A 87 12.81 -27.65 5.08
N ASN A 88 13.71 -28.59 4.85
CA ASN A 88 14.97 -28.37 4.14
C ASN A 88 14.83 -28.82 2.68
N ILE A 89 14.98 -27.88 1.76
CA ILE A 89 14.68 -28.08 0.34
C ILE A 89 15.95 -28.12 -0.48
N SER A 90 16.05 -29.11 -1.36
CA SER A 90 17.07 -29.19 -2.40
C SER A 90 16.42 -29.58 -3.73
N ILE A 91 16.94 -29.01 -4.82
CA ILE A 91 16.53 -29.34 -6.18
C ILE A 91 17.71 -29.96 -6.91
N GLY A 92 17.53 -31.15 -7.44
CA GLY A 92 18.54 -31.90 -8.17
C GLY A 92 18.30 -31.85 -9.67
N LEU A 93 19.36 -31.62 -10.46
CA LEU A 93 19.33 -31.82 -11.92
C LEU A 93 19.93 -33.19 -12.25
N GLN A 94 19.20 -34.01 -12.99
CA GLN A 94 19.72 -35.29 -13.51
C GLN A 94 20.77 -35.01 -14.61
N LEU A 95 21.99 -35.52 -14.44
CA LEU A 95 23.10 -35.37 -15.40
C LEU A 95 23.30 -36.60 -16.28
N SER A 96 23.11 -37.79 -15.71
CA SER A 96 23.10 -39.12 -16.37
C SER A 96 22.29 -40.08 -15.49
N GLU A 97 21.94 -41.30 -15.92
CA GLU A 97 21.04 -42.21 -15.17
C GLU A 97 21.35 -42.33 -13.66
N ASP A 98 22.62 -42.33 -13.26
CA ASP A 98 23.05 -42.50 -11.85
C ASP A 98 23.60 -41.22 -11.18
N LYS A 99 23.59 -40.06 -11.86
CA LYS A 99 24.24 -38.84 -11.35
C LYS A 99 23.26 -37.67 -11.29
N ILE A 100 23.01 -37.17 -10.09
CA ILE A 100 22.20 -35.97 -9.82
C ILE A 100 23.08 -34.93 -9.11
N GLU A 101 23.06 -33.69 -9.59
CA GLU A 101 23.68 -32.56 -8.91
C GLU A 101 22.62 -31.77 -8.13
N TRP A 102 22.78 -31.72 -6.80
CA TRP A 102 21.82 -31.12 -5.88
C TRP A 102 22.18 -29.68 -5.53
N ILE A 103 21.23 -28.77 -5.72
CA ILE A 103 21.31 -27.37 -5.30
C ILE A 103 20.43 -27.17 -4.07
N PRO A 104 20.99 -26.80 -2.91
CA PRO A 104 20.20 -26.50 -1.72
C PRO A 104 19.48 -25.16 -1.92
N LYS A 105 18.20 -25.08 -1.53
CA LYS A 105 17.33 -23.93 -1.78
C LYS A 105 16.83 -23.21 -0.54
N GLY A 106 17.06 -23.75 0.66
CA GLY A 106 16.72 -23.06 1.90
C GLY A 106 16.10 -23.95 2.95
N ILE A 107 15.98 -23.37 4.14
CA ILE A 107 15.28 -23.95 5.29
C ILE A 107 14.06 -23.07 5.57
N TYR A 108 12.89 -23.67 5.55
CA TYR A 108 11.60 -23.02 5.70
C TYR A 108 10.84 -23.59 6.90
N THR A 109 10.04 -22.78 7.58
CA THR A 109 9.15 -23.18 8.67
C THR A 109 7.71 -23.08 8.19
N ALA A 110 6.96 -24.17 8.31
CA ALA A 110 5.62 -24.30 7.76
C ALA A 110 4.53 -23.63 8.62
N GLU A 111 3.56 -23.04 7.92
CA GLU A 111 2.26 -22.66 8.46
C GLU A 111 1.28 -23.86 8.45
N PRO A 112 0.12 -23.76 9.13
CA PRO A 112 -0.92 -24.76 9.04
C PRO A 112 -1.29 -25.08 7.58
N GLY A 113 -1.31 -26.37 7.25
CA GLY A 113 -1.64 -26.85 5.91
C GLY A 113 -3.10 -26.53 5.52
N LYS A 114 -3.33 -26.25 4.24
CA LYS A 114 -4.67 -26.03 3.68
C LYS A 114 -5.11 -27.26 2.88
N PHE A 115 -6.31 -27.76 3.17
CA PHE A 115 -6.87 -28.95 2.54
C PHE A 115 -7.81 -28.58 1.39
N THR A 116 -7.56 -29.15 0.21
CA THR A 116 -8.46 -29.06 -0.95
C THR A 116 -8.72 -30.45 -1.53
N GLY A 117 -9.59 -31.22 -0.86
CA GLY A 117 -10.05 -32.53 -1.33
C GLY A 117 -8.94 -33.58 -1.38
N ALA A 118 -8.25 -33.70 -2.51
CA ALA A 118 -7.17 -34.67 -2.72
C ALA A 118 -5.76 -34.06 -2.60
N VAL A 119 -5.64 -32.75 -2.37
CA VAL A 119 -4.35 -32.05 -2.29
C VAL A 119 -4.24 -31.31 -0.97
N ILE A 120 -3.08 -31.43 -0.32
CA ILE A 120 -2.69 -30.60 0.82
C ILE A 120 -1.67 -29.57 0.33
N SER A 121 -1.94 -28.29 0.57
CA SER A 121 -1.00 -27.20 0.30
C SER A 121 -0.35 -26.73 1.61
N VAL A 122 0.97 -26.83 1.69
CA VAL A 122 1.76 -26.37 2.84
C VAL A 122 2.58 -25.16 2.41
N THR A 123 2.28 -24.00 2.99
CA THR A 123 3.08 -22.78 2.80
C THR A 123 4.07 -22.67 3.96
N ALA A 124 5.31 -22.31 3.65
CA ALA A 124 6.39 -22.21 4.61
C ALA A 124 7.26 -20.99 4.31
N TYR A 125 7.77 -20.37 5.36
CA TYR A 125 8.58 -19.15 5.27
C TYR A 125 10.00 -19.39 5.74
N ASP A 126 10.98 -18.75 5.10
CA ASP A 126 12.37 -18.86 5.53
C ASP A 126 12.60 -18.22 6.91
N ASN A 127 13.82 -18.35 7.43
CA ASN A 127 14.17 -17.79 8.75
C ASN A 127 14.07 -16.25 8.81
N MET A 128 13.85 -15.54 7.69
CA MET A 128 13.60 -14.10 7.72
C MET A 128 12.30 -13.77 8.48
N ALA A 129 11.30 -14.67 8.42
CA ALA A 129 10.03 -14.49 9.14
C ALA A 129 10.21 -14.41 10.67
N LYS A 130 11.29 -14.99 11.21
CA LYS A 130 11.59 -14.92 12.66
C LYS A 130 11.92 -13.51 13.14
N PHE A 131 12.25 -12.60 12.23
CA PHE A 131 12.52 -11.19 12.57
C PHE A 131 11.24 -10.34 12.65
N ASP A 132 10.05 -10.88 12.35
CA ASP A 132 8.76 -10.20 12.60
C ASP A 132 8.33 -10.28 14.07
N GLN A 133 9.29 -10.05 14.97
CA GLN A 133 9.09 -9.93 16.41
C GLN A 133 9.26 -8.47 16.86
N PRO A 134 8.60 -8.04 17.95
CA PRO A 134 8.73 -6.68 18.49
C PRO A 134 10.15 -6.35 18.96
N TYR A 135 10.69 -5.21 18.53
CA TYR A 135 12.06 -4.79 18.88
C TYR A 135 12.26 -4.46 20.37
N ILE A 136 11.17 -4.28 21.13
CA ILE A 136 11.17 -4.08 22.58
C ILE A 136 11.84 -5.22 23.37
N ASP A 137 11.96 -6.40 22.75
CA ASP A 137 12.64 -7.56 23.34
C ASP A 137 14.17 -7.43 23.31
N SER A 138 14.71 -6.53 22.48
CA SER A 138 16.14 -6.22 22.46
C SER A 138 16.58 -5.59 23.78
N ARG A 139 17.73 -6.04 24.28
CA ARG A 139 18.39 -5.47 25.47
C ARG A 139 19.68 -4.71 25.12
N LEU A 140 19.93 -4.48 23.83
CA LEU A 140 21.10 -3.76 23.35
C LEU A 140 21.12 -2.32 23.87
N LYS A 141 22.25 -1.93 24.46
CA LYS A 141 22.51 -0.57 24.90
C LYS A 141 23.16 0.24 23.79
N TYR A 142 22.74 1.48 23.66
CA TYR A 142 23.30 2.46 22.74
C TYR A 142 24.24 3.42 23.49
N PRO A 143 25.30 3.95 22.86
CA PRO A 143 25.65 3.85 21.45
C PRO A 143 26.08 2.44 21.03
N ALA A 144 25.62 1.99 19.86
CA ALA A 144 25.91 0.67 19.30
C ALA A 144 26.27 0.76 17.82
N THR A 145 27.16 -0.11 17.35
CA THR A 145 27.49 -0.19 15.92
C THR A 145 26.44 -0.98 15.15
N LEU A 146 26.34 -0.77 13.83
CA LEU A 146 25.47 -1.60 12.97
C LEU A 146 25.76 -3.10 13.14
N GLY A 147 27.04 -3.48 13.27
CA GLY A 147 27.43 -4.87 13.51
C GLY A 147 26.92 -5.42 14.84
N GLN A 148 26.93 -4.61 15.91
CA GLN A 148 26.36 -4.98 17.21
C GLN A 148 24.83 -5.11 17.14
N ILE A 149 24.17 -4.21 16.42
CA ILE A 149 22.72 -4.25 16.21
C ILE A 149 22.32 -5.53 15.49
N VAL A 150 22.98 -5.89 14.39
CA VAL A 150 22.66 -7.11 13.64
C VAL A 150 22.96 -8.37 14.48
N SER A 151 24.03 -8.34 15.28
CA SER A 151 24.35 -9.43 16.24
C SER A 151 23.27 -9.63 17.29
N ASP A 152 22.77 -8.54 17.88
CA ASP A 152 21.67 -8.58 18.85
C ASP A 152 20.37 -9.09 18.20
N VAL A 153 20.00 -8.54 17.04
CA VAL A 153 18.81 -8.96 16.29
C VAL A 153 18.83 -10.46 15.98
N CYS A 154 19.96 -10.97 15.48
CA CYS A 154 20.13 -12.40 15.21
C CYS A 154 20.06 -13.26 16.47
N SER A 155 20.66 -12.80 17.57
CA SER A 155 20.67 -13.53 18.84
C SER A 155 19.27 -13.63 19.44
N VAL A 156 18.49 -12.54 19.41
CA VAL A 156 17.13 -12.52 19.99
C VAL A 156 16.17 -13.35 19.14
N CYS A 157 16.23 -13.21 17.81
CA CYS A 157 15.34 -13.93 16.89
C CYS A 157 15.75 -15.39 16.62
N GLY A 158 16.88 -15.86 17.19
CA GLY A 158 17.34 -17.24 17.04
C GLY A 158 17.79 -17.59 15.62
N VAL A 159 18.39 -16.64 14.91
CA VAL A 159 18.89 -16.83 13.53
C VAL A 159 20.41 -16.66 13.50
N VAL A 160 21.11 -17.66 12.98
CA VAL A 160 22.58 -17.63 12.84
C VAL A 160 22.99 -16.68 11.71
N GLN A 161 24.04 -15.89 11.89
CA GLN A 161 24.64 -15.11 10.81
C GLN A 161 25.62 -15.94 9.99
N ALA A 162 25.57 -15.81 8.66
CA ALA A 162 26.56 -16.40 7.77
C ALA A 162 27.92 -15.70 7.89
N SER A 163 27.89 -14.37 8.07
CA SER A 163 29.06 -13.53 8.32
C SER A 163 28.65 -12.33 9.17
N ALA A 164 29.49 -11.96 10.14
CA ALA A 164 29.34 -10.72 10.91
C ALA A 164 30.04 -9.52 10.24
N ASP A 165 30.70 -9.76 9.11
CA ASP A 165 31.38 -8.75 8.32
C ASP A 165 30.51 -8.30 7.14
N PHE A 166 30.24 -7.00 7.09
CA PHE A 166 29.51 -6.32 6.03
C PHE A 166 29.93 -4.84 5.99
N PRO A 167 29.74 -4.14 4.86
CA PRO A 167 30.18 -2.76 4.73
C PRO A 167 29.50 -1.83 5.75
N ASN A 168 30.22 -0.81 6.16
CA ASN A 168 29.75 0.18 7.14
C ASN A 168 29.37 -0.41 8.52
N ARG A 169 29.72 -1.66 8.85
CA ARG A 169 29.37 -2.30 10.14
C ARG A 169 29.80 -1.51 11.39
N ASN A 170 30.85 -0.69 11.26
CA ASN A 170 31.40 0.12 12.35
C ASN A 170 30.69 1.48 12.52
N TYR A 171 29.72 1.80 11.66
CA TYR A 171 28.90 3.00 11.82
C TYR A 171 28.18 2.96 13.17
N SER A 172 28.34 4.03 13.96
CA SER A 172 27.87 4.11 15.33
C SER A 172 26.54 4.84 15.40
N VAL A 173 25.51 4.14 15.88
CA VAL A 173 24.20 4.71 16.19
C VAL A 173 24.22 5.16 17.65
N LYS A 174 23.96 6.45 17.89
CA LYS A 174 24.09 7.05 19.23
C LYS A 174 22.94 6.72 20.17
N GLU A 175 21.74 6.67 19.62
CA GLU A 175 20.50 6.58 20.39
C GLU A 175 19.66 5.41 19.89
N ARG A 176 18.98 4.74 20.82
CA ARG A 176 18.05 3.66 20.52
C ARG A 176 16.81 4.23 19.80
N PRO A 177 16.30 3.57 18.75
CA PRO A 177 15.01 3.95 18.16
C PRO A 177 13.86 3.70 19.14
N THR A 178 12.73 4.39 18.95
CA THR A 178 11.54 4.20 19.78
C THR A 178 10.91 2.83 19.49
N ASP A 179 10.51 2.10 20.53
CA ASP A 179 9.99 0.72 20.38
C ASP A 179 8.52 0.67 19.86
N GLU A 180 7.88 1.81 19.58
CA GLU A 180 6.47 1.89 19.18
C GLU A 180 6.27 1.30 17.77
N ALA A 181 5.64 0.12 17.70
CA ALA A 181 5.36 -0.63 16.47
C ALA A 181 6.60 -0.98 15.61
N LEU A 182 7.77 -1.14 16.25
CA LEU A 182 9.02 -1.48 15.57
C LEU A 182 9.31 -2.99 15.65
N THR A 183 9.65 -3.62 14.52
CA THR A 183 10.08 -5.03 14.49
C THR A 183 11.59 -5.17 14.28
N PHE A 184 12.15 -6.32 14.67
CA PHE A 184 13.55 -6.65 14.36
C PHE A 184 13.85 -6.62 12.86
N ARG A 185 12.91 -7.05 12.02
CA ARG A 185 13.04 -7.01 10.55
C ARG A 185 13.12 -5.58 10.04
N GLN A 186 12.32 -4.66 10.58
CA GLN A 186 12.40 -3.24 10.23
C GLN A 186 13.75 -2.63 10.63
N VAL A 187 14.30 -3.01 11.79
CA VAL A 187 15.64 -2.60 12.21
C VAL A 187 16.72 -3.17 11.27
N LEU A 188 16.61 -4.43 10.85
CA LEU A 188 17.49 -4.99 9.81
C LEU A 188 17.41 -4.17 8.52
N THR A 189 16.21 -3.82 8.06
CA THR A 189 16.03 -2.96 6.89
C THR A 189 16.76 -1.64 7.03
N TRP A 190 16.64 -0.99 8.18
CA TRP A 190 17.36 0.25 8.47
C TRP A 190 18.87 0.11 8.47
N VAL A 191 19.40 -1.00 9.02
CA VAL A 191 20.83 -1.30 8.95
C VAL A 191 21.26 -1.53 7.50
N GLY A 192 20.47 -2.27 6.72
CA GLY A 192 20.72 -2.55 5.30
C GLY A 192 20.73 -1.28 4.44
N GLN A 193 19.84 -0.32 4.75
CA GLN A 193 19.81 1.00 4.11
C GLN A 193 21.10 1.78 4.33
N ILE A 194 21.64 1.81 5.56
CA ILE A 194 22.87 2.55 5.89
C ILE A 194 24.12 1.84 5.35
N SER A 195 24.10 0.51 5.23
CA SER A 195 25.21 -0.30 4.73
C SER A 195 25.19 -0.57 3.23
N CYS A 196 24.17 -0.11 2.50
CA CYS A 196 23.96 -0.42 1.07
C CYS A 196 23.94 -1.93 0.81
N ARG A 197 23.10 -2.65 1.56
CA ARG A 197 22.95 -4.11 1.48
C ARG A 197 21.49 -4.51 1.56
N TYR A 198 21.13 -5.60 0.88
CA TYR A 198 19.91 -6.34 1.17
C TYR A 198 20.23 -7.51 2.11
N TRP A 199 19.23 -8.00 2.81
CA TRP A 199 19.29 -9.16 3.70
C TRP A 199 18.50 -10.30 3.10
N LYS A 200 19.08 -11.51 3.13
CA LYS A 200 18.38 -12.75 2.81
C LYS A 200 18.83 -13.87 3.74
N CYS A 201 18.03 -14.93 3.85
CA CYS A 201 18.51 -16.17 4.43
C CYS A 201 19.16 -17.03 3.34
N ASP A 202 20.36 -17.56 3.61
CA ASP A 202 21.03 -18.47 2.69
C ASP A 202 20.39 -19.87 2.69
N ALA A 203 20.92 -20.76 1.85
CA ALA A 203 20.40 -22.13 1.72
C ALA A 203 20.46 -22.95 3.04
N PHE A 204 21.26 -22.51 4.02
CA PHE A 204 21.39 -23.13 5.34
C PHE A 204 20.57 -22.40 6.42
N GLY A 205 19.68 -21.48 6.02
CA GLY A 205 18.84 -20.71 6.91
C GLY A 205 19.57 -19.64 7.72
N ARG A 206 20.79 -19.25 7.33
CA ARG A 206 21.58 -18.23 8.03
C ARG A 206 21.33 -16.86 7.41
N LEU A 207 21.28 -15.81 8.21
CA LEU A 207 21.18 -14.43 7.73
C LEU A 207 22.47 -14.05 6.99
N THR A 208 22.35 -13.56 5.75
CA THR A 208 23.46 -13.05 4.97
C THR A 208 23.10 -11.69 4.35
N SER A 209 24.10 -10.81 4.23
CA SER A 209 23.98 -9.56 3.50
C SER A 209 24.52 -9.70 2.09
N GLY A 210 23.87 -9.10 1.10
CA GLY A 210 24.37 -9.06 -0.27
C GLY A 210 24.17 -7.71 -0.94
N TRP A 211 24.84 -7.56 -2.08
CA TRP A 211 24.60 -6.50 -3.04
C TRP A 211 24.86 -7.02 -4.44
N TYR A 212 24.33 -6.32 -5.42
CA TYR A 212 24.52 -6.66 -6.82
C TYR A 212 25.98 -6.42 -7.24
N ASP A 213 26.56 -7.33 -8.02
CA ASP A 213 27.89 -7.12 -8.61
C ASP A 213 27.77 -6.13 -9.77
N THR A 214 28.06 -4.86 -9.50
CA THR A 214 27.90 -3.78 -10.49
C THR A 214 29.01 -3.71 -11.51
N ALA A 215 30.14 -4.35 -11.25
CA ALA A 215 31.30 -4.34 -12.12
C ALA A 215 31.26 -5.49 -13.15
N VAL A 216 30.43 -6.52 -12.94
CA VAL A 216 30.36 -7.71 -13.80
C VAL A 216 30.24 -7.36 -15.28
N PHE A 217 29.36 -6.44 -15.63
CA PHE A 217 29.12 -6.08 -17.03
C PHE A 217 30.20 -5.22 -17.68
N GLY A 218 31.14 -4.69 -16.88
CA GLY A 218 32.32 -3.96 -17.35
C GLY A 218 33.58 -4.84 -17.39
N ARG A 219 33.64 -5.90 -16.59
CA ARG A 219 34.72 -6.92 -16.65
C ARG A 219 34.70 -7.69 -17.96
N HIS A 220 33.50 -7.89 -18.52
CA HIS A 220 33.26 -8.65 -19.76
C HIS A 220 33.12 -7.75 -20.99
N ASN A 221 33.77 -6.58 -21.01
CA ASN A 221 33.89 -5.78 -22.22
C ASN A 221 34.74 -6.55 -23.25
N GLY A 222 34.12 -7.47 -23.98
CA GLY A 222 34.65 -7.97 -25.24
C GLY A 222 34.80 -6.83 -26.25
N MET A 223 35.38 -7.13 -27.42
CA MET A 223 35.53 -6.15 -28.49
C MET A 223 34.17 -5.51 -28.83
N ASP A 224 34.06 -4.20 -28.62
CA ASP A 224 32.93 -3.37 -29.06
C ASP A 224 33.18 -3.05 -30.54
N GLY A 225 32.36 -3.61 -31.43
CA GLY A 225 32.48 -3.38 -32.88
C GLY A 225 32.10 -1.96 -33.32
N GLY A 226 31.87 -1.05 -32.37
CA GLY A 226 31.45 0.32 -32.62
C GLY A 226 29.96 0.42 -32.91
N SER A 227 29.50 1.65 -33.14
CA SER A 227 28.13 1.95 -33.55
C SER A 227 28.12 2.49 -34.98
N PHE A 228 27.06 2.19 -35.74
CA PHE A 228 26.87 2.78 -37.07
C PHE A 228 26.59 4.28 -36.93
N ASP A 229 27.65 5.10 -37.05
CA ASP A 229 27.58 6.56 -36.99
C ASP A 229 27.96 7.21 -38.34
N ASP A 230 28.02 8.55 -38.39
CA ASP A 230 28.22 9.32 -39.62
C ASP A 230 29.70 9.58 -39.96
N GLY A 231 30.63 8.90 -39.30
CA GLY A 231 32.06 9.02 -39.57
C GLY A 231 32.44 8.61 -41.01
N THR A 232 33.30 9.40 -41.66
CA THR A 232 33.82 9.10 -43.00
C THR A 232 35.33 9.36 -43.01
N PRO A 233 36.19 8.42 -43.48
CA PRO A 233 35.87 7.14 -44.13
C PRO A 233 35.55 5.98 -43.16
N SER A 234 35.66 6.20 -41.84
CA SER A 234 35.42 5.22 -40.77
C SER A 234 34.44 5.76 -39.73
N TYR A 235 33.69 4.88 -39.05
CA TYR A 235 32.79 5.24 -37.95
C TYR A 235 33.57 5.90 -36.79
N LYS A 236 33.07 6.99 -36.22
CA LYS A 236 33.66 7.75 -35.10
C LYS A 236 33.82 6.90 -33.83
N THR A 237 32.96 5.91 -33.65
CA THR A 237 32.93 5.01 -32.49
C THR A 237 33.76 3.73 -32.69
N GLY A 238 34.48 3.63 -33.82
CA GLY A 238 35.37 2.52 -34.15
C GLY A 238 34.80 1.63 -35.26
N ASP A 239 35.66 1.19 -36.18
CA ASP A 239 35.33 0.33 -37.32
C ASP A 239 36.33 -0.83 -37.50
N SER A 240 37.32 -0.96 -36.62
CA SER A 240 38.32 -2.03 -36.66
C SER A 240 38.47 -2.74 -35.32
N ALA A 241 38.32 -4.06 -35.37
CA ALA A 241 38.78 -5.00 -34.36
C ALA A 241 39.84 -5.85 -35.06
N ASP A 242 41.07 -5.36 -35.14
CA ASP A 242 42.16 -6.04 -35.84
C ASP A 242 42.94 -6.92 -34.85
N SER A 243 43.14 -8.20 -35.15
CA SER A 243 43.81 -9.18 -34.29
C SER A 243 45.35 -9.03 -34.28
N GLY A 244 45.86 -7.83 -34.55
CA GLY A 244 47.27 -7.54 -34.79
C GLY A 244 47.70 -7.64 -36.25
N SER A 245 48.95 -7.26 -36.52
CA SER A 245 49.56 -7.32 -37.86
C SER A 245 50.19 -8.69 -38.11
N PHE A 246 50.03 -9.26 -39.31
CA PHE A 246 50.73 -10.49 -39.70
C PHE A 246 52.27 -10.31 -39.76
N LEU A 247 52.76 -9.08 -39.86
CA LEU A 247 54.18 -8.74 -39.94
C LEU A 247 54.47 -7.39 -39.24
N PRO A 248 55.35 -7.35 -38.23
CA PRO A 248 55.97 -8.48 -37.57
C PRO A 248 54.94 -9.24 -36.71
N TRP A 249 54.91 -10.57 -36.79
CA TRP A 249 54.00 -11.45 -36.02
C TRP A 249 54.20 -11.40 -34.50
N THR A 250 55.15 -10.61 -34.03
CA THR A 250 55.51 -10.40 -32.62
C THR A 250 54.89 -9.14 -32.03
N GLU A 251 54.20 -8.32 -32.82
CA GLU A 251 53.50 -7.13 -32.36
C GLU A 251 52.00 -7.25 -32.66
N GLY A 252 51.23 -7.54 -31.61
CA GLY A 252 49.78 -7.52 -31.62
C GLY A 252 49.26 -7.42 -30.18
N ASP A 253 48.14 -6.73 -30.00
CA ASP A 253 47.42 -6.72 -28.73
C ASP A 253 46.66 -8.04 -28.59
N GLY A 254 47.12 -8.91 -27.68
CA GLY A 254 46.42 -10.14 -27.35
C GLY A 254 45.22 -9.86 -26.44
N LEU A 255 44.01 -10.08 -26.96
CA LEU A 255 42.79 -10.12 -26.16
C LEU A 255 42.46 -11.59 -25.85
N ASP A 256 42.75 -12.02 -24.62
CA ASP A 256 42.36 -13.33 -24.10
C ASP A 256 40.84 -13.35 -23.86
N GLY A 257 40.14 -14.34 -24.40
CA GLY A 257 38.69 -14.53 -24.22
C GLY A 257 38.28 -14.92 -22.78
N GLY A 258 39.25 -14.98 -21.87
CA GLY A 258 39.05 -15.34 -20.48
C GLY A 258 38.96 -16.85 -20.29
N THR A 259 38.71 -17.27 -19.05
CA THR A 259 38.54 -18.68 -18.69
C THR A 259 37.06 -19.05 -18.69
N PHE A 260 36.70 -20.33 -18.82
CA PHE A 260 35.31 -20.77 -18.62
C PHE A 260 34.77 -20.46 -17.20
N GLU A 261 35.64 -20.09 -16.26
CA GLU A 261 35.25 -19.55 -14.96
C GLU A 261 34.78 -18.10 -15.01
N SER A 262 35.31 -17.27 -15.92
CA SER A 262 34.87 -15.88 -16.08
C SER A 262 33.47 -15.77 -16.69
N LEU A 263 32.99 -16.81 -17.39
CA LEU A 263 31.59 -16.91 -17.86
C LEU A 263 30.58 -17.21 -16.74
N GLN A 264 31.01 -17.34 -15.48
CA GLN A 264 30.15 -17.68 -14.34
C GLN A 264 29.65 -16.46 -13.56
N ASP A 265 30.00 -15.26 -14.00
CA ASP A 265 29.74 -14.06 -13.21
C ASP A 265 28.32 -13.52 -13.36
N TYR A 266 27.57 -13.96 -14.40
CA TYR A 266 26.18 -13.57 -14.65
C TYR A 266 25.36 -14.69 -15.33
N HIS A 267 24.04 -14.63 -15.21
CA HIS A 267 23.12 -15.52 -15.93
C HIS A 267 22.75 -14.97 -17.30
N HIS A 268 22.66 -15.81 -18.32
CA HIS A 268 22.14 -15.42 -19.64
C HIS A 268 20.77 -16.04 -19.89
N LEU A 269 19.74 -15.20 -19.91
CA LEU A 269 18.35 -15.59 -20.10
C LEU A 269 17.94 -15.31 -21.57
N TYR A 270 17.98 -16.36 -22.39
CA TYR A 270 17.65 -16.29 -23.82
C TYR A 270 16.53 -17.26 -24.23
N ALA A 271 16.34 -18.34 -23.47
CA ALA A 271 15.25 -19.29 -23.67
C ALA A 271 13.98 -18.79 -22.95
N LEU A 272 13.30 -17.83 -23.57
CA LEU A 272 12.16 -17.12 -22.98
C LEU A 272 10.82 -17.67 -23.48
N ASN A 273 9.87 -17.83 -22.57
CA ASN A 273 8.46 -18.06 -22.86
C ASN A 273 7.68 -16.74 -22.95
N SER A 274 8.04 -15.75 -22.13
CA SER A 274 7.51 -14.40 -22.22
C SER A 274 8.51 -13.36 -21.71
N ILE A 275 8.37 -12.12 -22.19
CA ILE A 275 9.24 -11.01 -21.82
C ILE A 275 8.46 -9.69 -21.79
N ASN A 276 8.71 -8.89 -20.75
CA ASN A 276 8.30 -7.50 -20.63
C ASN A 276 9.51 -6.67 -20.24
N VAL A 277 9.87 -5.68 -21.05
CA VAL A 277 11.06 -4.83 -20.88
C VAL A 277 10.62 -3.37 -20.89
N ALA A 278 11.13 -2.57 -19.97
CA ALA A 278 10.94 -1.12 -20.03
C ALA A 278 11.59 -0.51 -21.28
N THR A 279 11.08 0.63 -21.74
CA THR A 279 11.63 1.34 -22.91
C THR A 279 13.02 1.92 -22.66
N ASP A 280 13.29 2.32 -21.41
CA ASP A 280 14.49 3.06 -21.03
C ASP A 280 15.29 2.31 -19.97
N ASP A 281 16.61 2.49 -20.01
CA ASP A 281 17.50 2.05 -18.93
C ASP A 281 17.27 2.94 -17.70
N VAL A 282 17.34 2.33 -16.52
CA VAL A 282 17.48 3.04 -15.25
C VAL A 282 18.96 3.28 -15.02
N VAL A 283 19.33 4.54 -14.81
CA VAL A 283 20.66 4.97 -14.36
C VAL A 283 20.47 5.73 -13.07
N ILE A 284 20.97 5.21 -11.94
CA ILE A 284 20.86 5.91 -10.65
C ILE A 284 21.75 7.15 -10.70
N THR A 285 21.15 8.34 -10.67
CA THR A 285 21.86 9.63 -10.77
C THR A 285 22.09 10.29 -9.42
N GLY A 286 21.28 9.92 -8.41
CA GLY A 286 21.41 10.47 -7.07
C GLY A 286 20.74 9.63 -5.99
N ILE A 287 21.11 9.94 -4.75
CA ILE A 287 20.54 9.37 -3.54
C ILE A 287 20.13 10.52 -2.62
N LYS A 288 18.91 10.46 -2.10
CA LYS A 288 18.38 11.40 -1.12
C LYS A 288 18.16 10.68 0.20
N VAL A 289 18.79 11.18 1.26
CA VAL A 289 18.65 10.65 2.62
C VAL A 289 17.96 11.69 3.48
N THR A 290 16.86 11.31 4.11
CA THR A 290 16.13 12.15 5.07
C THR A 290 16.44 11.65 6.48
N GLU A 291 16.89 12.55 7.35
CA GLU A 291 17.15 12.22 8.75
C GLU A 291 15.85 11.88 9.49
N ALA A 292 15.96 11.13 10.58
CA ALA A 292 14.86 10.88 11.48
C ALA A 292 14.36 12.19 12.08
N GLN A 293 13.04 12.29 12.30
CA GLN A 293 12.45 13.45 12.95
C GLN A 293 13.03 13.61 14.36
N ASP A 294 13.56 14.79 14.65
CA ASP A 294 13.90 15.19 16.02
C ASP A 294 12.58 15.49 16.75
N THR A 295 12.29 14.75 17.82
CA THR A 295 11.07 14.94 18.63
C THR A 295 11.13 16.20 19.48
N THR A 296 12.30 16.84 19.61
CA THR A 296 12.51 18.05 20.42
C THR A 296 12.32 19.34 19.64
N THR A 297 12.32 19.30 18.30
CA THR A 297 12.13 20.48 17.44
C THR A 297 10.98 20.28 16.44
N GLN A 298 10.27 21.36 16.09
CA GLN A 298 9.16 21.32 15.13
C GLN A 298 9.59 21.37 13.67
N ASP A 299 10.90 21.42 13.40
CA ASP A 299 11.43 21.55 12.05
C ASP A 299 11.21 20.28 11.21
N ALA A 300 11.05 20.46 9.90
CA ALA A 300 11.06 19.35 8.97
C ALA A 300 12.43 18.63 9.05
N PRO A 301 12.47 17.29 8.98
CA PRO A 301 13.72 16.56 9.03
C PRO A 301 14.61 16.97 7.85
N ALA A 302 15.87 17.25 8.14
CA ALA A 302 16.81 17.65 7.11
C ALA A 302 16.99 16.52 6.09
N SER A 303 16.97 16.88 4.81
CA SER A 303 17.24 15.97 3.70
C SER A 303 18.54 16.37 3.02
N TYR A 304 19.37 15.39 2.70
CA TYR A 304 20.64 15.57 2.01
C TYR A 304 20.63 14.76 0.73
N MET A 305 21.14 15.36 -0.34
CA MET A 305 21.23 14.71 -1.64
C MET A 305 22.68 14.66 -2.11
N THR A 306 23.08 13.51 -2.62
CA THR A 306 24.37 13.29 -3.26
C THR A 306 24.10 12.81 -4.70
N GLY A 307 24.79 13.42 -5.67
CA GLY A 307 24.55 13.19 -7.11
C GLY A 307 23.74 14.32 -7.76
N VAL A 308 23.09 14.00 -8.88
CA VAL A 308 22.27 14.96 -9.67
C VAL A 308 20.82 14.51 -9.77
N GLU A 309 19.92 15.45 -9.99
CA GLU A 309 18.50 15.17 -10.23
C GLU A 309 18.31 14.30 -11.49
N GLY A 310 17.33 13.40 -11.44
CA GLY A 310 17.11 12.37 -12.46
C GLY A 310 16.39 11.16 -11.88
N TYR A 311 17.07 10.01 -11.83
CA TYR A 311 16.60 8.82 -11.11
C TYR A 311 17.19 8.81 -9.71
N VAL A 312 16.41 9.30 -8.74
CA VAL A 312 16.85 9.47 -7.35
C VAL A 312 16.22 8.38 -6.49
N LEU A 313 17.07 7.61 -5.81
CA LEU A 313 16.62 6.72 -4.75
C LEU A 313 16.45 7.52 -3.46
N GLU A 314 15.44 7.20 -2.66
CA GLU A 314 15.14 7.90 -1.42
C GLU A 314 15.21 6.94 -0.22
N VAL A 315 16.01 7.30 0.78
CA VAL A 315 16.02 6.68 2.10
C VAL A 315 15.37 7.65 3.09
N LYS A 316 14.26 7.21 3.69
CA LYS A 316 13.48 7.96 4.68
C LYS A 316 12.90 6.99 5.70
N ASP A 317 12.34 7.54 6.78
CA ASP A 317 11.72 6.77 7.86
C ASP A 317 12.68 5.74 8.49
N ASN A 318 13.96 6.11 8.58
CA ASN A 318 15.02 5.32 9.23
C ASN A 318 15.50 6.04 10.50
N ASP A 319 15.02 5.56 11.64
CA ASP A 319 15.30 6.18 12.95
C ASP A 319 16.76 6.01 13.42
N LEU A 320 17.57 5.19 12.72
CA LEU A 320 19.00 5.08 12.98
C LEU A 320 19.79 6.26 12.37
N ILE A 321 19.21 6.99 11.40
CA ILE A 321 19.83 8.15 10.74
C ILE A 321 19.43 9.43 11.49
N ARG A 322 20.07 9.69 12.62
CA ARG A 322 19.79 10.87 13.47
C ARG A 322 20.44 12.15 12.93
N LYS A 323 20.01 13.28 13.49
CA LYS A 323 20.46 14.64 13.15
C LYS A 323 21.98 14.76 13.07
N GLY A 324 22.48 15.29 11.96
CA GLY A 324 23.90 15.50 11.68
C GLY A 324 24.58 14.32 10.98
N ASN A 325 23.89 13.20 10.74
CA ASN A 325 24.47 12.04 10.05
C ASN A 325 23.94 11.85 8.63
N GLY A 326 22.86 12.54 8.22
CA GLY A 326 22.19 12.33 6.94
C GLY A 326 23.13 12.55 5.75
N LYS A 327 23.98 13.58 5.78
CA LYS A 327 24.97 13.84 4.71
C LYS A 327 26.01 12.73 4.57
N ALA A 328 26.55 12.25 5.69
CA ALA A 328 27.55 11.19 5.69
C ALA A 328 26.99 9.88 5.13
N VAL A 329 25.72 9.55 5.47
CA VAL A 329 25.03 8.39 4.91
C VAL A 329 24.76 8.60 3.42
N ALA A 330 24.28 9.78 3.00
CA ALA A 330 24.06 10.08 1.58
C ALA A 330 25.33 9.96 0.74
N ASP A 331 26.46 10.45 1.23
CA ASP A 331 27.75 10.34 0.54
C ASP A 331 28.25 8.90 0.46
N TYR A 332 28.12 8.15 1.55
CA TYR A 332 28.48 6.74 1.58
C TYR A 332 27.66 5.95 0.56
N LEU A 333 26.34 6.11 0.54
CA LEU A 333 25.46 5.43 -0.41
C LEU A 333 25.71 5.88 -1.85
N GLY A 334 25.98 7.17 -2.07
CA GLY A 334 26.27 7.73 -3.38
C GLY A 334 27.46 7.03 -4.06
N GLY A 335 28.50 6.68 -3.30
CA GLY A 335 29.68 5.99 -3.81
C GLY A 335 29.43 4.56 -4.35
N TYR A 336 28.35 3.89 -3.92
CA TYR A 336 28.00 2.54 -4.39
C TYR A 336 26.87 2.52 -5.41
N LEU A 337 25.99 3.53 -5.38
CA LEU A 337 24.75 3.55 -6.15
C LEU A 337 24.84 4.38 -7.42
N ILE A 338 25.50 5.54 -7.38
CA ILE A 338 25.52 6.47 -8.51
C ILE A 338 26.29 5.85 -9.67
N GLY A 339 25.67 5.85 -10.86
CA GLY A 339 26.23 5.25 -12.07
C GLY A 339 25.81 3.79 -12.29
N MET A 340 25.14 3.14 -11.33
CA MET A 340 24.51 1.84 -11.56
C MET A 340 23.48 1.97 -12.69
N LYS A 341 23.68 1.16 -13.74
CA LYS A 341 22.83 1.10 -14.94
C LYS A 341 22.23 -0.29 -15.10
N PHE A 342 20.92 -0.37 -15.28
CA PHE A 342 20.22 -1.62 -15.54
C PHE A 342 18.87 -1.38 -16.24
N ARG A 343 18.34 -2.42 -16.88
CA ARG A 343 17.04 -2.39 -17.55
C ARG A 343 15.99 -3.08 -16.67
N PRO A 344 14.87 -2.41 -16.32
CA PRO A 344 13.75 -3.08 -15.69
C PRO A 344 13.15 -4.12 -16.64
N VAL A 345 13.05 -5.36 -16.16
CA VAL A 345 12.55 -6.50 -16.94
C VAL A 345 11.70 -7.43 -16.08
N SER A 346 10.76 -8.10 -16.71
CA SER A 346 10.00 -9.21 -16.14
C SER A 346 9.90 -10.30 -17.21
N VAL A 347 10.48 -11.46 -16.95
CA VAL A 347 10.57 -12.57 -17.91
C VAL A 347 10.06 -13.86 -17.30
N SER A 348 9.48 -14.69 -18.16
CA SER A 348 9.28 -16.11 -17.91
C SER A 348 10.27 -16.86 -18.80
N CYS A 349 11.21 -17.59 -18.20
CA CYS A 349 12.26 -18.30 -18.89
C CYS A 349 12.28 -19.79 -18.52
N LEU A 350 13.09 -20.54 -19.25
CA LEU A 350 13.44 -21.90 -18.89
C LEU A 350 13.91 -21.96 -17.44
N SER A 351 13.42 -22.95 -16.68
CA SER A 351 13.70 -23.05 -15.25
C SER A 351 15.14 -23.48 -14.97
N ASP A 352 15.86 -22.70 -14.16
CA ASP A 352 17.18 -23.03 -13.62
C ASP A 352 17.23 -22.68 -12.12
N PRO A 353 17.19 -23.69 -11.22
CA PRO A 353 17.30 -23.50 -9.77
C PRO A 353 18.53 -22.72 -9.29
N ALA A 354 19.57 -22.59 -10.12
CA ALA A 354 20.78 -21.84 -9.82
C ALA A 354 20.60 -20.30 -9.91
N ILE A 355 19.53 -19.83 -10.55
CA ILE A 355 19.18 -18.40 -10.61
C ILE A 355 18.57 -17.98 -9.27
N GLU A 356 19.21 -17.02 -8.58
CA GLU A 356 18.73 -16.49 -7.31
C GLU A 356 18.52 -14.98 -7.32
N ALA A 357 17.65 -14.51 -6.41
CA ALA A 357 17.55 -13.08 -6.10
C ALA A 357 18.91 -12.54 -5.62
N GLY A 358 19.34 -11.44 -6.23
CA GLY A 358 20.63 -10.80 -6.07
C GLY A 358 21.63 -11.05 -7.19
N ASP A 359 21.37 -11.99 -8.10
CA ASP A 359 22.29 -12.32 -9.19
C ASP A 359 22.22 -11.31 -10.36
N PRO A 360 23.35 -11.00 -11.02
CA PRO A 360 23.32 -10.25 -12.28
C PRO A 360 22.89 -11.14 -13.44
N ALA A 361 22.14 -10.57 -14.37
CA ALA A 361 21.65 -11.30 -15.55
C ALA A 361 21.68 -10.43 -16.81
N ILE A 362 21.82 -11.12 -17.94
CA ILE A 362 21.64 -10.59 -19.27
C ILE A 362 20.41 -11.26 -19.87
N VAL A 363 19.46 -10.47 -20.38
CA VAL A 363 18.26 -10.98 -21.04
C VAL A 363 18.35 -10.66 -22.52
N THR A 364 18.18 -11.66 -23.38
CA THR A 364 18.13 -11.48 -24.84
C THR A 364 16.72 -11.76 -25.35
N ASP A 365 16.12 -10.80 -26.05
CA ASP A 365 14.77 -10.95 -26.62
C ASP A 365 14.76 -11.75 -27.94
N PHE A 366 13.55 -12.03 -28.45
CA PHE A 366 13.36 -12.74 -29.72
C PHE A 366 13.91 -11.99 -30.95
N LYS A 367 14.24 -10.70 -30.82
CA LYS A 367 14.83 -9.86 -31.86
C LYS A 367 16.34 -9.70 -31.68
N GLN A 368 16.96 -10.46 -30.77
CA GLN A 368 18.39 -10.41 -30.43
C GLN A 368 18.83 -9.11 -29.73
N ASN A 369 17.90 -8.30 -29.23
CA ASN A 369 18.25 -7.19 -28.35
C ASN A 369 18.61 -7.72 -26.97
N THR A 370 19.67 -7.16 -26.38
CA THR A 370 20.23 -7.65 -25.13
C THR A 370 20.18 -6.57 -24.04
N TYR A 371 19.71 -6.96 -22.86
CA TYR A 371 19.44 -6.05 -21.73
C TYR A 371 20.17 -6.53 -20.48
N LYS A 372 20.93 -5.63 -19.85
CA LYS A 372 21.65 -5.88 -18.59
C LYS A 372 20.72 -5.60 -17.42
N CYS A 373 20.55 -6.54 -16.50
CA CYS A 373 19.68 -6.38 -15.34
C CYS A 373 20.22 -7.08 -14.09
N TYR A 374 19.59 -6.79 -12.94
CA TYR A 374 19.88 -7.46 -11.68
C TYR A 374 18.61 -8.14 -11.18
N VAL A 375 18.69 -9.43 -10.86
CA VAL A 375 17.53 -10.21 -10.43
C VAL A 375 17.10 -9.73 -9.05
N THR A 376 16.01 -8.97 -8.99
CA THR A 376 15.42 -8.51 -7.73
C THR A 376 14.48 -9.54 -7.14
N ASN A 377 13.73 -10.25 -7.98
CA ASN A 377 12.79 -11.28 -7.57
C ASN A 377 12.86 -12.48 -8.52
N THR A 378 12.69 -13.67 -7.97
CA THR A 378 12.54 -14.89 -8.77
C THR A 378 11.56 -15.85 -8.13
N THR A 379 10.77 -16.52 -8.97
CA THR A 379 9.87 -17.60 -8.60
C THR A 379 10.22 -18.83 -9.41
N TYR A 380 10.73 -19.85 -8.73
CA TYR A 380 10.97 -21.17 -9.29
C TYR A 380 9.75 -22.07 -9.02
N GLN A 381 9.32 -22.82 -10.02
CA GLN A 381 8.28 -23.83 -9.88
C GLN A 381 8.70 -25.10 -10.61
N THR A 382 8.55 -26.25 -9.96
CA THR A 382 8.87 -27.55 -10.58
C THR A 382 7.91 -27.82 -11.73
N GLY A 383 8.44 -28.30 -12.86
CA GLY A 383 7.63 -28.63 -14.04
C GLY A 383 7.07 -27.43 -14.81
N ASN A 384 7.45 -26.20 -14.45
CA ASN A 384 6.98 -24.98 -15.10
C ASN A 384 8.14 -24.02 -15.41
N HIS A 385 7.87 -22.94 -16.14
CA HIS A 385 8.83 -21.88 -16.41
C HIS A 385 9.16 -21.09 -15.13
N GLN A 386 10.40 -20.63 -15.01
CA GLN A 386 10.83 -19.76 -13.91
C GLN A 386 10.52 -18.31 -14.25
N SER A 387 9.97 -17.58 -13.28
CA SER A 387 9.78 -16.14 -13.40
C SER A 387 10.95 -15.40 -12.78
N VAL A 388 11.49 -14.41 -13.50
CA VAL A 388 12.62 -13.59 -13.08
C VAL A 388 12.30 -12.13 -13.37
N SER A 389 12.52 -11.24 -12.42
CA SER A 389 12.36 -9.80 -12.61
C SER A 389 13.52 -8.97 -12.07
N CYS A 390 13.71 -7.83 -12.71
CA CYS A 390 14.48 -6.69 -12.23
C CYS A 390 13.49 -5.54 -12.06
N ASP A 391 12.92 -5.44 -10.87
CA ASP A 391 11.89 -4.48 -10.52
C ASP A 391 12.49 -3.10 -10.26
N ALA A 392 11.93 -2.09 -10.92
CA ALA A 392 12.23 -0.70 -10.68
C ALA A 392 11.15 0.19 -11.33
N LYS A 393 11.00 1.40 -10.80
CA LYS A 393 10.21 2.41 -11.48
C LYS A 393 10.94 2.84 -12.75
N THR A 394 10.20 3.20 -13.80
CA THR A 394 10.82 3.88 -14.95
C THR A 394 11.28 5.29 -14.54
N PRO A 395 12.27 5.89 -15.22
CA PRO A 395 12.71 7.25 -14.91
C PRO A 395 11.56 8.25 -14.80
N ALA A 396 10.66 8.27 -15.78
CA ALA A 396 9.47 9.13 -15.75
C ALA A 396 8.55 8.88 -14.54
N ARG A 397 8.39 7.63 -14.09
CA ARG A 397 7.58 7.30 -12.89
C ARG A 397 8.31 7.62 -11.59
N ASN A 398 9.63 7.50 -11.54
CA ASN A 398 10.45 7.86 -10.38
C ASN A 398 10.45 9.38 -10.16
N SER A 399 10.54 10.16 -11.24
CA SER A 399 10.48 11.63 -11.18
C SER A 399 9.05 12.19 -11.01
N ALA A 400 8.01 11.37 -11.17
CA ALA A 400 6.62 11.82 -11.03
C ALA A 400 6.14 11.77 -9.56
N SER A 401 5.72 12.92 -9.04
CA SER A 401 5.10 13.08 -7.72
C SER A 401 3.69 12.46 -7.67
N ARG A 402 3.58 11.13 -7.70
CA ARG A 402 2.31 10.41 -7.47
C ARG A 402 2.28 9.88 -6.05
N PHE A 403 1.46 10.50 -5.21
CA PHE A 403 1.17 10.00 -3.87
C PHE A 403 0.19 8.83 -3.97
N THR A 404 0.54 7.67 -3.44
CA THR A 404 -0.39 6.56 -3.30
C THR A 404 -1.42 6.88 -2.21
N GLU A 405 -2.63 6.34 -2.31
CA GLU A 405 -3.70 6.55 -1.32
C GLU A 405 -3.28 6.11 0.08
N ALA A 406 -2.47 5.06 0.20
CA ALA A 406 -1.91 4.58 1.47
C ALA A 406 -0.88 5.56 2.07
N THR A 407 0.02 6.15 1.26
CA THR A 407 0.97 7.17 1.72
C THR A 407 0.24 8.48 2.07
N GLN A 408 -0.80 8.87 1.31
CA GLN A 408 -1.66 9.98 1.70
C GLN A 408 -2.39 9.70 3.00
N ALA A 409 -2.92 8.49 3.21
CA ALA A 409 -3.60 8.10 4.44
C ALA A 409 -2.66 8.08 5.66
N PHE A 410 -1.43 7.58 5.52
CA PHE A 410 -0.44 7.54 6.60
C PHE A 410 0.12 8.93 6.94
N VAL A 411 0.47 9.74 5.92
CA VAL A 411 0.88 11.14 6.12
C VAL A 411 -0.26 11.96 6.72
N LYS A 412 -1.51 11.66 6.34
CA LYS A 412 -2.72 12.29 6.90
C LYS A 412 -3.01 11.82 8.32
N ALA A 413 -2.74 10.56 8.67
CA ALA A 413 -2.83 10.06 10.04
C ALA A 413 -1.79 10.74 10.95
N LYS A 414 -0.50 10.77 10.57
CA LYS A 414 0.54 11.50 11.32
C LYS A 414 0.29 13.00 11.38
N LYS A 415 -0.23 13.63 10.30
CA LYS A 415 -0.66 15.04 10.33
C LYS A 415 -1.86 15.24 11.26
N ASN A 416 -2.86 14.38 11.24
CA ASN A 416 -4.03 14.48 12.11
C ASN A 416 -3.64 14.36 13.60
N THR A 417 -2.72 13.45 13.95
CA THR A 417 -2.16 13.35 15.31
C THR A 417 -1.35 14.59 15.70
N LYS A 418 -0.47 15.09 14.82
CA LYS A 418 0.30 16.34 15.06
C LYS A 418 -0.58 17.57 15.19
N VAL A 419 -1.71 17.61 14.49
CA VAL A 419 -2.65 18.74 14.48
C VAL A 419 -3.54 18.74 15.74
N GLN A 420 -4.03 17.56 16.18
CA GLN A 420 -4.73 17.42 17.46
C GLN A 420 -3.83 17.78 18.65
N ILE A 421 -2.54 17.43 18.57
CA ILE A 421 -1.51 17.87 19.52
C ILE A 421 -1.33 19.40 19.49
N ASN A 422 -1.50 20.08 18.35
CA ASN A 422 -1.24 21.52 18.23
C ASN A 422 -2.32 22.40 18.89
N GLU A 423 -3.61 22.04 18.79
CA GLU A 423 -4.68 22.77 19.50
C GLU A 423 -4.69 22.48 21.01
N TYR A 424 -4.42 21.22 21.40
CA TYR A 424 -4.15 20.88 22.80
C TYR A 424 -2.92 21.66 23.33
N ASN A 425 -1.85 21.77 22.54
CA ASN A 425 -0.68 22.57 22.89
C ASN A 425 -1.02 24.05 23.05
N LYS A 426 -1.99 24.62 22.33
CA LYS A 426 -2.43 26.01 22.57
C LYS A 426 -3.14 26.15 23.93
N ALA A 427 -4.00 25.20 24.30
CA ALA A 427 -4.64 25.20 25.62
C ALA A 427 -3.62 24.96 26.76
N VAL A 428 -2.66 24.05 26.55
CA VAL A 428 -1.53 23.80 27.45
C VAL A 428 -0.59 25.01 27.53
N GLN A 429 -0.30 25.69 26.42
CA GLN A 429 0.51 26.91 26.38
C GLN A 429 -0.19 28.07 27.09
N ALA A 430 -1.51 28.21 26.92
CA ALA A 430 -2.30 29.19 27.66
C ALA A 430 -2.29 28.89 29.16
N LEU A 431 -2.48 27.62 29.56
CA LEU A 431 -2.39 27.18 30.95
C LEU A 431 -0.97 27.37 31.53
N THR A 432 0.06 27.02 30.75
CA THR A 432 1.47 27.16 31.15
C THR A 432 1.86 28.62 31.30
N SER A 433 1.41 29.49 30.38
CA SER A 433 1.62 30.95 30.49
C SER A 433 0.93 31.51 31.72
N LEU A 434 -0.29 31.05 32.01
CA LEU A 434 -1.04 31.43 33.20
C LEU A 434 -0.29 31.02 34.47
N ILE A 435 0.19 29.77 34.55
CA ILE A 435 0.98 29.28 35.70
C ILE A 435 2.31 30.03 35.83
N THR A 436 3.00 30.32 34.72
CA THR A 436 4.32 30.99 34.72
C THR A 436 4.23 32.45 35.13
N GLN A 437 3.10 33.12 34.88
CA GLN A 437 2.83 34.50 35.28
C GLN A 437 2.12 34.61 36.64
N SER A 438 1.77 33.50 37.27
CA SER A 438 1.04 33.48 38.53
C SER A 438 1.97 33.62 39.75
N PHE A 439 1.55 34.44 40.72
CA PHE A 439 2.17 34.49 42.05
C PHE A 439 1.69 33.31 42.91
N GLY A 440 2.43 32.99 43.98
CA GLY A 440 2.03 31.96 44.95
C GLY A 440 0.69 32.26 45.61
N VAL A 441 -0.01 31.20 46.08
CA VAL A 441 -1.29 31.32 46.78
C VAL A 441 -1.09 31.43 48.29
N TYR A 442 -1.97 32.16 48.97
CA TYR A 442 -2.09 32.16 50.42
C TYR A 442 -2.99 30.99 50.86
N LYS A 443 -2.75 30.46 52.07
CA LYS A 443 -3.48 29.31 52.61
C LYS A 443 -4.12 29.66 53.95
N THR A 444 -5.38 29.27 54.13
CA THR A 444 -6.10 29.35 55.40
C THR A 444 -6.70 27.97 55.72
N GLU A 445 -6.60 27.55 56.98
CA GLU A 445 -7.15 26.28 57.47
C GLU A 445 -8.26 26.58 58.48
N GLU A 446 -9.41 25.92 58.30
CA GLU A 446 -10.55 26.01 59.21
C GLU A 446 -10.77 24.63 59.82
N LYS A 447 -10.50 24.48 61.13
CA LYS A 447 -10.76 23.24 61.86
C LYS A 447 -12.20 23.24 62.37
N LEU A 448 -12.93 22.19 62.06
CA LEU A 448 -14.30 21.96 62.51
C LEU A 448 -14.29 21.23 63.86
N GLU A 449 -15.42 21.27 64.57
CA GLU A 449 -15.59 20.67 65.90
C GLU A 449 -15.39 19.14 65.91
N ASP A 450 -15.62 18.47 64.78
CA ASP A 450 -15.41 17.04 64.58
C ASP A 450 -13.92 16.66 64.35
N GLY A 451 -13.03 17.65 64.38
CA GLY A 451 -11.59 17.47 64.16
C GLY A 451 -11.17 17.44 62.69
N SER A 452 -12.11 17.56 61.74
CA SER A 452 -11.82 17.68 60.32
C SER A 452 -11.37 19.11 59.95
N THR A 453 -10.71 19.26 58.80
CA THR A 453 -10.17 20.55 58.34
C THR A 453 -10.66 20.87 56.95
N ILE A 454 -11.17 22.09 56.75
CA ILE A 454 -11.41 22.69 55.44
C ILE A 454 -10.19 23.51 55.05
N PHE A 455 -9.76 23.36 53.79
CA PHE A 455 -8.63 24.13 53.24
C PHE A 455 -9.12 25.18 52.26
N TYR A 456 -8.60 26.40 52.41
CA TYR A 456 -8.80 27.50 51.47
C TYR A 456 -7.44 27.92 50.89
N MET A 457 -7.34 27.97 49.57
CA MET A 457 -6.26 28.68 48.87
C MET A 457 -6.85 29.94 48.24
N HIS A 458 -6.15 31.07 48.32
CA HIS A 458 -6.71 32.34 47.89
C HIS A 458 -5.63 33.34 47.43
N ASN A 459 -6.03 34.35 46.67
CA ASN A 459 -5.10 35.21 45.90
C ASN A 459 -4.69 36.52 46.59
N LYS A 460 -5.19 36.82 47.79
CA LYS A 460 -4.76 37.98 48.61
C LYS A 460 -4.35 37.53 50.02
N PRO A 461 -3.66 38.34 50.83
CA PRO A 461 -3.22 37.92 52.16
C PRO A 461 -4.37 37.52 53.10
N ALA A 462 -5.50 38.22 53.03
CA ALA A 462 -6.71 37.92 53.81
C ALA A 462 -7.75 37.18 52.95
N LEU A 463 -8.35 36.11 53.51
CA LEU A 463 -9.38 35.31 52.85
C LEU A 463 -10.62 36.16 52.51
N GLU A 464 -11.04 37.03 53.42
CA GLU A 464 -12.23 37.89 53.27
C GLU A 464 -12.07 38.95 52.17
N GLU A 465 -10.83 39.31 51.84
CA GLU A 465 -10.52 40.28 50.79
C GLU A 465 -10.28 39.59 49.43
N SER A 466 -10.14 38.27 49.40
CA SER A 466 -9.77 37.50 48.21
C SER A 466 -10.96 37.31 47.27
N ASP A 467 -10.74 37.54 45.99
CA ASP A 467 -11.78 37.37 44.96
C ASP A 467 -11.76 35.96 44.37
N THR A 468 -10.57 35.35 44.25
CA THR A 468 -10.41 33.97 43.78
C THR A 468 -10.07 33.06 44.95
N ILE A 469 -10.93 32.08 45.20
CA ILE A 469 -10.83 31.16 46.34
C ILE A 469 -10.99 29.73 45.83
N TRP A 470 -10.04 28.87 46.15
CA TRP A 470 -10.15 27.42 45.99
C TRP A 470 -10.44 26.79 47.34
N LYS A 471 -11.55 26.05 47.45
CA LYS A 471 -11.97 25.40 48.69
C LYS A 471 -11.94 23.89 48.52
N MET A 472 -11.32 23.22 49.48
CA MET A 472 -11.30 21.77 49.59
C MET A 472 -12.07 21.34 50.84
N THR A 473 -13.06 20.48 50.63
CA THR A 473 -13.85 19.82 51.69
C THR A 473 -13.83 18.31 51.45
N ALA A 474 -14.40 17.53 52.36
CA ALA A 474 -14.56 16.09 52.17
C ALA A 474 -15.35 15.73 50.88
N ASN A 475 -16.24 16.61 50.44
CA ASN A 475 -17.19 16.31 49.36
C ASN A 475 -16.83 16.94 48.02
N ALA A 476 -16.01 17.98 47.99
CA ALA A 476 -15.71 18.72 46.76
C ALA A 476 -14.41 19.51 46.83
N PHE A 477 -13.83 19.73 45.65
CA PHE A 477 -12.79 20.72 45.39
C PHE A 477 -13.28 21.68 44.30
N ALA A 478 -13.45 22.95 44.65
CA ALA A 478 -14.08 23.94 43.78
C ALA A 478 -13.37 25.30 43.85
N VAL A 479 -13.54 26.08 42.78
CA VAL A 479 -13.08 27.46 42.67
C VAL A 479 -14.26 28.42 42.65
N SER A 480 -14.08 29.54 43.33
CA SER A 480 -14.92 30.74 43.25
C SER A 480 -14.08 31.89 42.71
N THR A 481 -14.66 32.72 41.86
CA THR A 481 -14.03 33.94 41.31
C THR A 481 -14.79 35.22 41.72
N ASP A 482 -15.64 35.13 42.74
CA ASP A 482 -16.48 36.24 43.24
C ASP A 482 -16.43 36.39 44.77
N GLY A 483 -15.33 35.94 45.38
CA GLY A 483 -15.10 36.01 46.83
C GLY A 483 -15.89 35.00 47.65
N GLY A 484 -16.15 33.81 47.10
CA GLY A 484 -16.79 32.70 47.80
C GLY A 484 -18.33 32.73 47.78
N LYS A 485 -18.95 33.58 46.95
CA LYS A 485 -20.41 33.68 46.83
C LYS A 485 -20.96 32.58 45.93
N THR A 486 -20.28 32.30 44.81
CA THR A 486 -20.62 31.21 43.89
C THR A 486 -19.39 30.37 43.55
N TRP A 487 -19.62 29.09 43.27
CA TRP A 487 -18.59 28.11 42.89
C TRP A 487 -18.77 27.74 41.42
N ASN A 488 -18.00 28.38 40.56
CA ASN A 488 -18.22 28.36 39.11
C ASN A 488 -17.51 27.21 38.38
N ALA A 489 -16.58 26.52 39.04
CA ALA A 489 -16.01 25.27 38.54
C ALA A 489 -15.49 24.38 39.68
N GLY A 490 -15.48 23.07 39.48
CA GLY A 490 -15.00 22.12 40.49
C GLY A 490 -15.37 20.67 40.20
N MET A 491 -14.95 19.79 41.09
CA MET A 491 -15.29 18.37 41.07
C MET A 491 -15.77 17.92 42.46
N ASP A 492 -16.73 17.00 42.49
CA ASP A 492 -17.24 16.41 43.72
C ASP A 492 -16.79 14.96 43.91
N SER A 493 -16.98 14.43 45.12
CA SER A 493 -16.65 13.06 45.52
C SER A 493 -17.46 11.98 44.79
N GLN A 494 -18.53 12.36 44.08
CA GLN A 494 -19.38 11.46 43.30
C GLN A 494 -18.93 11.38 41.83
N GLY A 495 -17.86 12.10 41.47
CA GLY A 495 -17.31 12.11 40.11
C GLY A 495 -18.01 13.10 39.18
N ASN A 496 -18.86 14.00 39.68
CA ASN A 496 -19.41 15.08 38.86
C ASN A 496 -18.39 16.20 38.73
N ALA A 497 -18.31 16.80 37.54
CA ALA A 497 -17.46 17.95 37.26
C ALA A 497 -18.28 19.07 36.63
N VAL A 498 -18.06 20.29 37.10
CA VAL A 498 -18.57 21.53 36.49
C VAL A 498 -17.37 22.30 35.98
N VAL A 499 -17.31 22.49 34.65
CA VAL A 499 -16.19 23.17 33.98
C VAL A 499 -16.70 24.05 32.85
N ASN A 500 -16.01 25.18 32.62
CA ASN A 500 -16.36 26.12 31.56
C ASN A 500 -15.83 25.69 30.18
N VAL A 501 -14.65 25.06 30.16
CA VAL A 501 -14.00 24.54 28.95
C VAL A 501 -13.35 23.21 29.28
N LEU A 502 -13.61 22.19 28.46
CA LEU A 502 -12.94 20.90 28.53
C LEU A 502 -12.09 20.72 27.26
N SER A 503 -10.77 20.68 27.41
CA SER A 503 -9.84 20.31 26.35
C SER A 503 -9.26 18.93 26.67
N ALA A 504 -9.55 17.94 25.83
CA ALA A 504 -9.16 16.55 26.02
C ALA A 504 -8.77 15.90 24.68
N ILE A 505 -7.84 14.94 24.72
CA ILE A 505 -7.42 14.16 23.54
C ILE A 505 -8.54 13.21 23.09
N GLY A 506 -9.33 12.69 24.03
CA GLY A 506 -10.49 11.86 23.73
C GLY A 506 -11.48 11.86 24.89
N ILE A 507 -12.77 11.67 24.57
CA ILE A 507 -13.85 11.58 25.54
C ILE A 507 -14.65 10.31 25.23
N ARG A 508 -14.72 9.37 26.17
CA ARG A 508 -15.57 8.19 26.09
C ARG A 508 -16.82 8.43 26.92
N PHE A 509 -17.99 8.31 26.32
CA PHE A 509 -19.27 8.61 26.97
C PHE A 509 -20.39 7.75 26.38
N ASP A 510 -21.42 7.48 27.17
CA ASP A 510 -22.64 6.80 26.72
C ASP A 510 -23.68 7.81 26.18
N TRP A 511 -23.69 9.03 26.71
CA TRP A 511 -24.60 10.10 26.29
C TRP A 511 -23.92 11.47 26.31
N ALA A 512 -24.33 12.35 25.41
CA ALA A 512 -23.94 13.76 25.37
C ALA A 512 -25.14 14.62 24.96
N LYS A 513 -25.36 15.74 25.66
CA LYS A 513 -26.42 16.71 25.35
C LYS A 513 -25.80 18.10 25.25
N GLY A 514 -25.95 18.75 24.10
CA GLY A 514 -25.38 20.07 23.83
C GLY A 514 -26.14 20.82 22.73
N GLY A 515 -25.64 22.01 22.39
CA GLY A 515 -26.20 22.84 21.31
C GLY A 515 -25.56 22.54 19.94
N THR A 516 -24.29 22.89 19.78
CA THR A 516 -23.56 22.80 18.51
C THR A 516 -22.42 21.80 18.58
N LEU A 517 -22.34 20.89 17.59
CA LEU A 517 -21.20 20.01 17.36
C LEU A 517 -20.50 20.43 16.05
N THR A 518 -19.28 20.95 16.17
CA THR A 518 -18.44 21.32 15.01
C THR A 518 -17.31 20.31 14.89
N LEU A 519 -17.25 19.63 13.75
CA LEU A 519 -16.18 18.70 13.39
C LEU A 519 -15.53 19.23 12.11
N GLY A 520 -14.22 19.50 12.08
CA GLY A 520 -13.61 20.06 10.88
C GLY A 520 -13.32 21.57 10.95
N GLY A 521 -12.54 22.09 9.99
CA GLY A 521 -12.11 23.50 9.86
C GLY A 521 -10.59 23.68 9.97
N GLU A 522 -9.98 24.81 9.63
CA GLU A 522 -8.51 24.91 9.73
C GLU A 522 -8.05 25.11 11.19
N ASN A 523 -7.38 24.18 11.91
CA ASN A 523 -6.78 22.87 11.59
C ASN A 523 -6.90 21.90 12.80
N ASN A 524 -7.67 20.82 12.89
CA ASN A 524 -9.09 20.60 12.59
C ASN A 524 -9.58 20.26 11.17
N THR A 525 -8.84 19.94 10.10
CA THR A 525 -9.50 19.87 8.76
C THR A 525 -10.10 18.52 8.34
N ASN A 526 -11.32 18.55 7.77
CA ASN A 526 -12.15 17.43 7.27
C ASN A 526 -12.69 16.48 8.36
N GLY A 527 -13.32 17.04 9.39
CA GLY A 527 -13.96 16.30 10.47
C GLY A 527 -14.89 15.19 9.97
N VAL A 528 -14.99 14.13 10.77
CA VAL A 528 -15.74 12.93 10.40
C VAL A 528 -16.65 12.55 11.55
N LEU A 529 -17.94 12.37 11.25
CA LEU A 529 -18.87 11.66 12.11
C LEU A 529 -19.02 10.23 11.56
N ARG A 530 -18.71 9.20 12.37
CA ARG A 530 -18.92 7.79 12.01
C ARG A 530 -19.93 7.14 12.96
N ILE A 531 -20.87 6.41 12.39
CA ILE A 531 -21.86 5.62 13.10
C ILE A 531 -21.58 4.15 12.80
N LEU A 532 -21.37 3.36 13.86
CA LEU A 532 -21.12 1.92 13.78
C LEU A 532 -22.33 1.14 14.31
N ASN A 533 -22.54 -0.07 13.80
CA ASN A 533 -23.51 -1.00 14.36
C ASN A 533 -22.91 -1.80 15.55
N ALA A 534 -23.71 -2.69 16.14
CA ALA A 534 -23.29 -3.54 17.26
C ALA A 534 -22.11 -4.47 16.96
N SER A 535 -21.82 -4.78 15.69
CA SER A 535 -20.67 -5.60 15.27
C SER A 535 -19.43 -4.76 14.94
N GLY A 536 -19.46 -3.44 15.17
CA GLY A 536 -18.38 -2.51 14.85
C GLY A 536 -18.25 -2.13 13.37
N LYS A 537 -19.23 -2.51 12.52
CA LYS A 537 -19.24 -2.14 11.09
C LYS A 537 -19.84 -0.76 10.90
N GLU A 538 -19.24 0.05 10.02
CA GLU A 538 -19.75 1.37 9.65
C GLU A 538 -21.09 1.26 8.91
N ILE A 539 -22.07 2.05 9.39
CA ILE A 539 -23.42 2.17 8.80
C ILE A 539 -23.75 3.60 8.38
N GLY A 540 -22.97 4.60 8.82
CA GLY A 540 -23.13 5.99 8.41
C GLY A 540 -21.85 6.80 8.58
N VAL A 541 -21.57 7.69 7.63
CA VAL A 541 -20.42 8.60 7.65
C VAL A 541 -20.75 9.96 7.05
N TRP A 542 -20.40 11.03 7.76
CA TRP A 542 -20.45 12.40 7.27
C TRP A 542 -19.01 12.93 7.23
N ASP A 543 -18.49 13.19 6.03
CA ASP A 543 -17.13 13.66 5.81
C ASP A 543 -17.05 14.69 4.68
N LYS A 544 -15.82 15.06 4.28
CA LYS A 544 -15.58 16.02 3.19
C LYS A 544 -16.20 15.63 1.84
N ASN A 545 -16.53 14.36 1.64
CA ASN A 545 -17.11 13.85 0.40
C ASN A 545 -18.65 13.75 0.51
N GLY A 546 -19.25 14.23 1.60
CA GLY A 546 -20.69 14.27 1.81
C GLY A 546 -21.20 13.27 2.86
N VAL A 547 -22.49 12.95 2.75
CA VAL A 547 -23.22 12.06 3.66
C VAL A 547 -23.44 10.70 2.99
N ARG A 548 -23.02 9.61 3.63
CA ARG A 548 -23.24 8.24 3.17
C ARG A 548 -23.82 7.40 4.30
N ALA A 549 -24.82 6.58 3.96
CA ALA A 549 -25.40 5.59 4.87
C ALA A 549 -25.49 4.24 4.14
N SER A 550 -25.29 3.13 4.84
CA SER A 550 -25.24 1.80 4.23
C SER A 550 -25.84 0.76 5.16
N ASN A 551 -26.74 -0.06 4.62
CA ASN A 551 -27.49 -1.07 5.37
C ASN A 551 -28.30 -0.47 6.53
N VAL A 552 -28.97 0.65 6.28
CA VAL A 552 -29.88 1.31 7.23
C VAL A 552 -31.15 1.75 6.54
N ASP A 553 -32.24 1.80 7.30
CA ASP A 553 -33.48 2.46 6.88
C ASP A 553 -33.33 3.96 7.14
N LEU A 554 -33.65 4.76 6.12
CA LEU A 554 -33.59 6.21 6.15
C LEU A 554 -35.02 6.75 6.11
N GLU A 555 -35.44 7.44 7.18
CA GLU A 555 -36.75 8.05 7.29
C GLU A 555 -36.65 9.58 7.28
N GLY A 556 -37.66 10.24 6.70
CA GLY A 556 -37.78 11.70 6.66
C GLY A 556 -37.38 12.36 5.35
N THR A 557 -37.15 13.67 5.41
CA THR A 557 -36.89 14.51 4.24
C THR A 557 -35.39 14.60 3.90
N PHE A 558 -35.02 14.36 2.64
CA PHE A 558 -33.66 14.55 2.12
C PHE A 558 -33.65 15.62 1.06
N SER A 559 -32.89 16.71 1.25
CA SER A 559 -32.85 17.81 0.29
C SER A 559 -31.44 18.38 0.12
N ASN A 560 -31.04 18.60 -1.13
CA ASN A 560 -29.87 19.41 -1.49
C ASN A 560 -30.25 20.61 -2.37
N VAL A 561 -31.48 21.10 -2.24
CA VAL A 561 -32.00 22.21 -3.06
C VAL A 561 -31.24 23.49 -2.73
N GLY A 562 -30.39 23.93 -3.66
CA GLY A 562 -29.63 25.17 -3.59
C GLY A 562 -30.18 26.27 -4.50
N ASN A 563 -29.73 27.50 -4.26
CA ASN A 563 -30.10 28.68 -5.07
C ASN A 563 -29.47 28.68 -6.48
N GLN A 564 -28.49 27.80 -6.73
CA GLN A 564 -27.86 27.62 -8.04
C GLN A 564 -27.65 26.13 -8.31
N GLY A 565 -27.87 25.71 -9.57
CA GLY A 565 -27.65 24.34 -10.02
C GLY A 565 -28.86 23.42 -9.81
N TYR A 566 -28.66 22.12 -10.00
CA TYR A 566 -29.71 21.11 -9.86
C TYR A 566 -29.76 20.58 -8.42
N GLY A 567 -30.98 20.37 -7.91
CA GLY A 567 -31.22 19.79 -6.60
C GLY A 567 -32.36 18.78 -6.62
N MET A 568 -32.46 18.00 -5.57
CA MET A 568 -33.51 17.01 -5.35
C MET A 568 -34.03 17.14 -3.92
N LYS A 569 -35.34 16.94 -3.75
CA LYS A 569 -36.00 16.76 -2.46
C LYS A 569 -36.74 15.43 -2.50
N ILE A 570 -36.43 14.52 -1.57
CA ILE A 570 -37.18 13.29 -1.33
C ILE A 570 -37.93 13.49 -0.02
N ASP A 571 -39.24 13.34 -0.05
CA ASP A 571 -40.11 13.60 1.10
C ASP A 571 -41.41 12.82 0.96
N ASP A 572 -41.79 12.06 1.97
CA ASP A 572 -42.99 11.21 1.98
C ASP A 572 -43.11 10.34 0.70
N ASN A 573 -44.11 10.63 -0.13
CA ASN A 573 -44.43 9.97 -1.39
C ASN A 573 -43.96 10.73 -2.65
N HIS A 574 -43.07 11.72 -2.48
CA HIS A 574 -42.57 12.59 -3.55
C HIS A 574 -41.05 12.50 -3.72
N ILE A 575 -40.62 12.49 -4.98
CA ILE A 575 -39.27 12.84 -5.41
C ILE A 575 -39.38 14.06 -6.31
N GLN A 576 -38.87 15.20 -5.86
CA GLN A 576 -38.98 16.48 -6.56
C GLN A 576 -37.60 16.94 -7.02
N PHE A 577 -37.51 17.34 -8.28
CA PHE A 577 -36.29 17.86 -8.91
C PHE A 577 -36.39 19.38 -9.05
N TYR A 578 -35.29 20.06 -8.77
CA TYR A 578 -35.20 21.52 -8.76
C TYR A 578 -34.03 21.99 -9.64
N GLN A 579 -34.17 23.19 -10.20
CA GLN A 579 -33.08 23.96 -10.79
C GLN A 579 -33.12 25.39 -10.24
N SER A 580 -32.02 25.81 -9.64
CA SER A 580 -31.86 27.15 -9.04
C SER A 580 -33.06 27.53 -8.15
N GLY A 581 -33.44 26.62 -7.25
CA GLY A 581 -34.57 26.78 -6.32
C GLY A 581 -35.98 26.59 -6.90
N LYS A 582 -36.15 26.44 -8.22
CA LYS A 582 -37.46 26.24 -8.87
C LYS A 582 -37.71 24.77 -9.17
N ARG A 583 -38.91 24.26 -8.87
CA ARG A 583 -39.30 22.87 -9.18
C ARG A 583 -39.40 22.69 -10.69
N MET A 584 -38.73 21.67 -11.22
CA MET A 584 -38.70 21.33 -12.64
C MET A 584 -39.39 20.01 -12.96
N ALA A 585 -39.38 19.06 -12.03
CA ALA A 585 -40.06 17.79 -12.21
C ALA A 585 -40.45 17.17 -10.87
N SER A 586 -41.41 16.26 -10.89
CA SER A 586 -41.73 15.40 -9.74
C SER A 586 -42.07 13.98 -10.17
N LEU A 587 -41.80 13.07 -9.24
CA LEU A 587 -42.28 11.71 -9.22
C LEU A 587 -43.11 11.50 -7.97
N THR A 588 -44.37 11.14 -8.11
CA THR A 588 -45.30 11.05 -7.00
C THR A 588 -46.08 9.75 -7.05
N ALA A 589 -46.14 9.03 -5.93
CA ALA A 589 -47.07 7.90 -5.77
C ALA A 589 -48.29 8.36 -4.96
N SER A 590 -49.50 8.10 -5.44
CA SER A 590 -50.72 8.45 -4.70
C SER A 590 -51.65 7.24 -4.59
N ALA A 591 -52.39 7.14 -3.49
CA ALA A 591 -53.43 6.12 -3.34
C ALA A 591 -54.70 6.57 -4.07
N VAL A 592 -55.23 5.70 -4.93
CA VAL A 592 -56.57 5.86 -5.51
C VAL A 592 -57.57 5.35 -4.49
N ARG A 593 -58.54 6.19 -4.13
CA ARG A 593 -59.58 5.85 -3.17
C ARG A 593 -60.96 6.05 -3.78
N ALA A 594 -61.91 5.20 -3.41
CA ALA A 594 -63.31 5.44 -3.69
C ALA A 594 -63.82 6.64 -2.88
N LEU A 595 -65.02 7.14 -3.21
CA LEU A 595 -65.68 8.20 -2.46
C LEU A 595 -65.91 7.84 -0.98
N ASP A 596 -66.00 6.55 -0.66
CA ASP A 596 -66.10 6.05 0.72
C ASP A 596 -64.75 5.89 1.44
N GLY A 597 -63.64 6.25 0.78
CA GLY A 597 -62.29 6.19 1.32
C GLY A 597 -61.58 4.83 1.18
N SER A 598 -62.25 3.80 0.66
CA SER A 598 -61.66 2.48 0.43
C SER A 598 -60.52 2.54 -0.58
N TYR A 599 -59.45 1.75 -0.34
CA TYR A 599 -58.28 1.70 -1.22
C TYR A 599 -58.64 0.93 -2.51
N LEU A 600 -58.50 1.60 -3.65
CA LEU A 600 -58.77 1.02 -4.97
C LEU A 600 -57.48 0.69 -5.74
N GLY A 601 -56.36 1.33 -5.40
CA GLY A 601 -55.09 1.12 -6.08
C GLY A 601 -54.09 2.24 -5.83
N ALA A 602 -53.02 2.26 -6.63
CA ALA A 602 -52.00 3.30 -6.60
C ALA A 602 -51.80 3.90 -8.00
N ASP A 603 -51.71 5.23 -8.04
CA ASP A 603 -51.31 6.00 -9.20
C ASP A 603 -49.86 6.44 -9.07
N PHE A 604 -49.17 6.56 -10.20
CA PHE A 604 -47.80 7.02 -10.27
C PHE A 604 -47.66 8.14 -11.31
N PHE A 605 -47.33 9.34 -10.83
CA PHE A 605 -47.28 10.55 -11.63
C PHE A 605 -45.84 10.92 -11.93
N PHE A 606 -45.56 11.17 -13.21
CA PHE A 606 -44.35 11.86 -13.67
C PHE A 606 -44.79 13.23 -14.17
N GLU A 607 -44.27 14.30 -13.59
CA GLU A 607 -44.62 15.67 -13.97
C GLU A 607 -43.35 16.43 -14.34
N ALA A 608 -43.42 17.23 -15.40
CA ALA A 608 -42.40 18.21 -15.78
C ALA A 608 -43.03 19.61 -15.72
N PHE A 609 -42.32 20.56 -15.13
CA PHE A 609 -42.76 21.94 -14.92
C PHE A 609 -41.82 22.90 -15.66
N GLY A 610 -42.39 23.85 -16.40
CA GLY A 610 -41.63 24.83 -17.18
C GLY A 610 -42.54 25.70 -18.06
N ASN A 611 -41.97 26.75 -18.67
CA ASN A 611 -42.75 27.73 -19.44
C ASN A 611 -43.02 27.32 -20.90
N SER A 612 -42.26 26.36 -21.45
CA SER A 612 -42.47 25.78 -22.79
C SER A 612 -41.61 24.53 -22.99
N ASN A 613 -42.04 23.61 -23.87
CA ASN A 613 -41.33 22.38 -24.25
C ASN A 613 -41.14 21.33 -23.13
N ASN A 614 -42.05 21.27 -22.18
CA ASN A 614 -42.05 20.23 -21.15
C ASN A 614 -42.18 18.85 -21.79
N SER A 615 -41.33 17.91 -21.38
CA SER A 615 -41.39 16.56 -21.93
C SER A 615 -40.84 15.51 -20.98
N ILE A 616 -41.41 14.31 -21.07
CA ILE A 616 -40.92 13.11 -20.38
C ILE A 616 -40.30 12.22 -21.45
N THR A 617 -38.99 11.97 -21.35
CA THR A 617 -38.24 11.25 -22.40
C THR A 617 -37.62 9.97 -21.84
N PHE A 618 -37.87 8.85 -22.51
CA PHE A 618 -37.27 7.55 -22.26
C PHE A 618 -36.16 7.30 -23.28
N MET A 619 -34.93 7.13 -22.79
CA MET A 619 -33.74 6.91 -23.61
C MET A 619 -33.15 5.52 -23.37
N ALA A 620 -32.54 4.94 -24.40
CA ALA A 620 -31.70 3.76 -24.28
C ALA A 620 -30.25 4.11 -24.61
N HIS A 621 -29.32 3.66 -23.77
CA HIS A 621 -27.89 3.85 -23.96
C HIS A 621 -27.23 2.51 -24.29
N ASN A 622 -26.39 2.49 -25.33
CA ASN A 622 -25.51 1.36 -25.61
C ASN A 622 -24.08 1.83 -25.37
N ALA A 623 -23.37 1.19 -24.42
CA ALA A 623 -22.03 1.58 -23.99
C ALA A 623 -21.04 1.69 -25.16
N ASP A 624 -21.23 0.87 -26.19
CA ASP A 624 -20.34 0.79 -27.35
C ASP A 624 -20.66 1.79 -28.48
N GLN A 625 -21.80 2.50 -28.43
CA GLN A 625 -22.27 3.35 -29.54
C GLN A 625 -22.24 4.86 -29.27
N GLY A 626 -21.63 5.30 -28.17
CA GLY A 626 -21.27 6.70 -27.90
C GLY A 626 -22.41 7.69 -27.64
N ASN A 627 -23.58 7.55 -28.27
CA ASN A 627 -24.73 8.44 -28.10
C ASN A 627 -26.01 7.70 -27.69
N PRO A 628 -26.74 8.18 -26.66
CA PRO A 628 -28.05 7.64 -26.28
C PRO A 628 -29.07 7.79 -27.41
N ARG A 629 -29.91 6.78 -27.59
CA ARG A 629 -31.04 6.80 -28.52
C ARG A 629 -32.33 7.09 -27.78
N GLN A 630 -33.08 8.08 -28.23
CA GLN A 630 -34.44 8.35 -27.75
C GLN A 630 -35.39 7.26 -28.25
N LEU A 631 -36.08 6.58 -27.32
CA LEU A 631 -37.08 5.56 -27.65
C LEU A 631 -38.48 6.15 -27.72
N LEU A 632 -38.84 6.93 -26.69
CA LEU A 632 -40.16 7.53 -26.50
C LEU A 632 -40.01 8.91 -25.85
N LYS A 633 -40.80 9.88 -26.29
CA LYS A 633 -40.91 11.22 -25.71
C LYS A 633 -42.37 11.61 -25.67
N ILE A 634 -42.83 12.05 -24.51
CA ILE A 634 -44.18 12.58 -24.28
C ILE A 634 -44.03 14.08 -24.13
N THR A 635 -44.74 14.86 -24.93
CA THR A 635 -44.81 16.33 -24.86
C THR A 635 -46.26 16.76 -24.60
N GLU A 636 -46.47 18.05 -24.36
CA GLU A 636 -47.83 18.64 -24.27
C GLU A 636 -48.65 18.38 -25.56
N ASP A 637 -47.97 18.27 -26.71
CA ASP A 637 -48.58 18.01 -28.03
C ASP A 637 -48.75 16.51 -28.36
N GLY A 638 -48.35 15.60 -27.47
CA GLY A 638 -48.57 14.15 -27.64
C GLY A 638 -47.32 13.28 -27.60
N ILE A 639 -47.40 12.10 -28.22
CA ILE A 639 -46.40 11.02 -28.09
C ILE A 639 -45.52 10.93 -29.35
N ILE A 640 -44.20 10.96 -29.16
CA ILE A 640 -43.19 10.82 -30.20
C ILE A 640 -42.34 9.58 -29.90
N GLY A 641 -42.36 8.56 -30.76
CA GLY A 641 -41.57 7.34 -30.55
C GLY A 641 -41.14 6.64 -31.83
N LYS A 642 -40.08 5.82 -31.76
CA LYS A 642 -39.67 4.91 -32.84
C LYS A 642 -39.95 3.47 -32.40
N PHE A 643 -41.12 2.96 -32.76
CA PHE A 643 -41.50 1.59 -32.46
C PHE A 643 -40.99 0.65 -33.55
N LYS A 644 -40.30 -0.43 -33.14
CA LYS A 644 -39.75 -1.42 -34.08
C LYS A 644 -40.90 -2.01 -34.90
N SER A 645 -40.82 -1.90 -36.23
CA SER A 645 -41.83 -2.35 -37.21
C SER A 645 -43.13 -1.53 -37.30
N GLY A 646 -43.20 -0.34 -36.69
CA GLY A 646 -44.35 0.56 -36.88
C GLY A 646 -44.42 1.10 -38.30
N LYS A 647 -45.59 1.01 -38.95
CA LYS A 647 -45.80 1.55 -40.30
C LYS A 647 -46.14 3.04 -40.24
N THR A 648 -45.60 3.80 -41.19
CA THR A 648 -46.00 5.19 -41.46
C THR A 648 -46.94 5.19 -42.66
N GLY A 649 -48.09 5.85 -42.55
CA GLY A 649 -49.07 5.92 -43.62
C GLY A 649 -50.45 6.39 -43.15
N THR A 650 -51.36 6.62 -44.10
CA THR A 650 -52.74 6.96 -43.83
C THR A 650 -53.62 5.73 -44.06
N ALA A 651 -54.40 5.34 -43.06
CA ALA A 651 -55.47 4.37 -43.20
C ALA A 651 -56.76 5.12 -43.55
N GLU A 652 -57.21 4.96 -44.80
CA GLU A 652 -58.45 5.56 -45.29
C GLU A 652 -59.58 4.55 -45.19
N PHE A 653 -60.75 5.01 -44.74
CA PHE A 653 -61.95 4.18 -44.59
C PHE A 653 -62.93 4.50 -45.71
N SER A 654 -63.83 3.55 -45.98
CA SER A 654 -64.80 3.65 -47.09
C SER A 654 -65.77 4.82 -46.99
N ASP A 655 -65.93 5.39 -45.80
CA ASP A 655 -66.78 6.56 -45.53
C ASP A 655 -66.04 7.91 -45.76
N GLY A 656 -64.80 7.87 -46.26
CA GLY A 656 -63.97 9.05 -46.52
C GLY A 656 -63.27 9.61 -45.29
N SER A 657 -63.43 8.98 -44.12
CA SER A 657 -62.63 9.26 -42.93
C SER A 657 -61.22 8.65 -43.07
N TRP A 658 -60.26 9.18 -42.34
CA TRP A 658 -58.90 8.62 -42.34
C TRP A 658 -58.16 8.81 -41.02
N LEU A 659 -57.19 7.94 -40.77
CA LEU A 659 -56.27 7.99 -39.63
C LEU A 659 -54.83 7.99 -40.14
N LYS A 660 -54.00 8.91 -39.68
CA LYS A 660 -52.61 9.06 -40.09
C LYS A 660 -51.68 8.56 -39.01
N PHE A 661 -50.80 7.64 -39.38
CA PHE A 661 -49.81 7.03 -38.49
C PHE A 661 -48.39 7.43 -38.90
N ASN A 662 -47.53 7.66 -37.91
CA ASN A 662 -46.08 7.82 -38.09
C ASN A 662 -45.35 6.83 -37.18
N GLY A 663 -44.61 5.90 -37.78
CA GLY A 663 -43.86 4.88 -37.05
C GLY A 663 -44.73 4.03 -36.13
N GLY A 664 -46.00 3.78 -36.51
CA GLY A 664 -46.99 3.04 -35.73
C GLY A 664 -47.79 3.86 -34.71
N VAL A 665 -47.51 5.16 -34.55
CA VAL A 665 -48.26 6.05 -33.65
C VAL A 665 -49.31 6.82 -34.43
N LEU A 666 -50.56 6.86 -33.96
CA LEU A 666 -51.59 7.73 -34.53
C LEU A 666 -51.25 9.19 -34.24
N ILE A 667 -51.06 9.99 -35.28
CA ILE A 667 -50.66 11.41 -35.19
C ILE A 667 -51.74 12.36 -35.70
N GLY A 668 -52.89 11.84 -36.13
CA GLY A 668 -54.05 12.64 -36.48
C GLY A 668 -55.04 11.89 -37.35
N GLY A 669 -56.19 12.49 -37.62
CA GLY A 669 -57.24 11.88 -38.41
C GLY A 669 -58.26 12.88 -38.93
N LYS A 670 -59.16 12.40 -39.78
CA LYS A 670 -60.35 13.13 -40.22
C LYS A 670 -61.57 12.23 -40.08
N THR A 671 -62.62 12.69 -39.40
CA THR A 671 -63.89 11.97 -39.30
C THR A 671 -64.68 12.06 -40.62
N ALA A 672 -65.66 11.17 -40.82
CA ALA A 672 -66.55 11.22 -41.98
C ALA A 672 -67.34 12.53 -42.09
N SER A 673 -67.61 13.18 -40.95
CA SER A 673 -68.26 14.49 -40.86
C SER A 673 -67.32 15.67 -41.19
N GLY A 674 -66.03 15.42 -41.39
CA GLY A 674 -65.06 16.42 -41.84
C GLY A 674 -64.13 16.99 -40.78
N SER A 675 -64.33 16.66 -39.50
CA SER A 675 -63.52 17.17 -38.39
C SER A 675 -62.14 16.51 -38.37
N THR A 676 -61.08 17.31 -38.26
CA THR A 676 -59.70 16.82 -38.11
C THR A 676 -59.23 16.92 -36.66
N PHE A 677 -58.42 15.96 -36.22
CA PHE A 677 -57.80 15.94 -34.89
C PHE A 677 -56.36 15.44 -34.97
#